data_AF-A0A3D2IMI7-F1
#
_entry.id   AF-A0A3D2IMI7-F1
#
_cell.length_a   1.000
_cell.length_b   1.000
_cell.length_c   1.000
_cell.angle_alpha   90.00
_cell.angle_beta   90.00
_cell.angle_gamma   90.00
#
_symmetry.space_group_name_H-M   'P 1'
#
loop_
_entity.id
_entity.type
_entity.pdbx_description
1 polymer ?
#
loop_
_entity_poly.entity_id
_entity_poly.type
_entity_poly.pdbx_seq_one_letter_code
_entity_poly.pdbx_strand_id
1 'polypeptide(L)'
;MLFYSRELSISEQQNIEDYLSLKYSIPIRNLTAATGGEAISADDASTTYTTLSGPRVQESFIGEYTSSGTFVFKAPTGFEWDTGGANPSATVAPAFGGSTNLAISFTSRTSSEITFTVTTASSTNPAEITFNGFRVRPTTGTLPNEGNIRNIGTTGSGGTTNYGSLTMVAGTQIAMAYSQQPGTSTVNSAISPSVRIQLVDQFGNSVEEGGVDIDVALNVVSGSGALTGGSTTTIRTNSLGIADFTNLLIDDTGSYTLTATSAGLASELSNEFDVVVLGQLTEFKIERVPSGNISNKLAGQSFNIKISAVDGTDAVVTDFSGTVDISSSCTLDAGQGTSPAFTSGVLSSHTVSISSVGSCTITATNSADSETGVSNSFNVTPGAASATSTQITASPTVIFNDGFSTSTITVQARDASGNNVTVGGATIALSATDGSLGSVTDNSNGTYTATLTSSIIEGTATITGTLNGNAISDNAQVEFAAFNKIWRSQVGSVADARNWDDPVNWSSGSVPLSTDKVLIPANPSVGNQQPVVDVTNTTVAQISIETSATVTVSGGVNFVVTNEASGGGKILGSNADSLTVGGNLDLLDITLGNVILNGSSKQIVTSPNDFVDLELDNSAGADFSSDLTVTGDLNLTDGTLFIPTGKNLIANSKTYGPGGSLRFQRRISGVRGWRIISSPVNTTYGDFLDGTLTQGYTGSTLGNAALDSLQPNVLTYLETVVGTDNQRYRAPSNATQSVSQGQGVFVFVFGNIAADSRYNDPLPDTLDVEGQEWEGDGTEVDFGITYTAAADTGWNLIGNPFAATIDWDDNTNWTKTNVENTIYVWDPSANGGNGEYLTWNGTTGTLGGGLISPFQGFWVKANAVAPVLKVNKEV
;
A
#
# COMPACT_ATOMS: atom_id res chain seq x y z
N MET A 1 -32.63 -55.42 -57.59
CA MET A 1 -31.81 -56.43 -56.90
C MET A 1 -31.97 -56.19 -55.41
N LEU A 2 -32.81 -56.98 -54.74
CA LEU A 2 -33.02 -56.93 -53.29
C LEU A 2 -31.82 -57.63 -52.64
N PHE A 3 -31.01 -56.89 -51.87
CA PHE A 3 -29.93 -57.48 -51.06
C PHE A 3 -30.56 -58.15 -49.84
N TYR A 4 -30.78 -59.47 -49.93
CA TYR A 4 -31.45 -60.30 -48.92
C TYR A 4 -30.50 -60.89 -47.85
N SER A 5 -29.41 -60.19 -47.51
CA SER A 5 -28.42 -60.74 -46.57
C SER A 5 -27.61 -59.71 -45.79
N ARG A 6 -28.04 -58.44 -45.75
CA ARG A 6 -27.43 -57.43 -44.88
C ARG A 6 -28.45 -57.05 -43.81
N GLU A 7 -28.15 -57.30 -42.55
CA GLU A 7 -28.88 -56.66 -41.46
C GLU A 7 -28.67 -55.15 -41.59
N LEU A 8 -29.78 -54.40 -41.74
CA LEU A 8 -29.72 -52.96 -41.76
C LEU A 8 -29.25 -52.50 -40.38
N SER A 9 -28.31 -51.55 -40.34
CA SER A 9 -28.04 -50.86 -39.08
C SER A 9 -29.31 -50.15 -38.61
N ILE A 10 -29.46 -49.98 -37.30
CA ILE A 10 -30.62 -49.27 -36.72
C ILE A 10 -30.81 -47.89 -37.38
N SER A 11 -29.72 -47.18 -37.71
CA SER A 11 -29.80 -45.90 -38.40
C SER A 11 -30.32 -46.01 -39.84
N GLU A 12 -29.92 -47.04 -40.59
CA GLU A 12 -30.42 -47.28 -41.95
C GLU A 12 -31.88 -47.69 -41.97
N GLN A 13 -32.31 -48.51 -40.99
CA GLN A 13 -33.72 -48.85 -40.80
C GLN A 13 -34.55 -47.59 -40.47
N GLN A 14 -34.09 -46.77 -39.52
CA GLN A 14 -34.75 -45.52 -39.14
C GLN A 14 -34.88 -44.55 -40.32
N ASN A 15 -33.84 -44.42 -41.15
CA ASN A 15 -33.88 -43.57 -42.35
C ASN A 15 -34.88 -44.09 -43.40
N ILE A 16 -35.03 -45.41 -43.54
CA ILE A 16 -36.02 -46.03 -44.43
C ILE A 16 -37.44 -45.81 -43.89
N GLU A 17 -37.65 -46.02 -42.59
CA GLU A 17 -38.92 -45.78 -41.91
C GLU A 17 -39.32 -44.29 -41.97
N ASP A 18 -38.36 -43.36 -41.83
CA ASP A 18 -38.55 -41.92 -42.03
C ASP A 18 -38.97 -41.58 -43.44
N TYR A 19 -38.24 -42.10 -44.42
CA TYR A 19 -38.55 -41.86 -45.82
C TYR A 19 -39.96 -42.34 -46.16
N LEU A 20 -40.34 -43.53 -45.69
CA LEU A 20 -41.66 -44.11 -45.92
C LEU A 20 -42.75 -43.37 -45.14
N SER A 21 -42.47 -42.96 -43.89
CA SER A 21 -43.41 -42.19 -43.07
C SER A 21 -43.70 -40.82 -43.68
N LEU A 22 -42.66 -40.11 -44.12
CA LEU A 22 -42.78 -38.79 -44.76
C LEU A 22 -43.45 -38.89 -46.14
N LYS A 23 -43.08 -39.87 -46.96
CA LYS A 23 -43.59 -40.04 -48.33
C LYS A 23 -45.06 -40.43 -48.39
N TYR A 24 -45.53 -41.21 -47.43
CA TYR A 24 -46.89 -41.76 -47.44
C TYR A 24 -47.77 -41.24 -46.29
N SER A 25 -47.26 -40.33 -45.46
CA SER A 25 -47.95 -39.79 -44.28
C SER A 25 -48.53 -40.87 -43.35
N ILE A 26 -47.87 -42.03 -43.29
CA ILE A 26 -48.23 -43.13 -42.40
C ILE A 26 -47.23 -43.16 -41.24
N PRO A 27 -47.68 -43.34 -39.99
CA PRO A 27 -46.77 -43.52 -38.85
C PRO A 27 -46.19 -44.93 -38.86
N ILE A 28 -45.00 -45.12 -39.46
CA ILE A 28 -44.36 -46.45 -39.58
C ILE A 28 -43.36 -46.69 -38.44
N ARG A 29 -42.95 -45.63 -37.72
CA ARG A 29 -42.03 -45.76 -36.59
C ARG A 29 -42.72 -46.35 -35.37
N ASN A 30 -42.04 -47.29 -34.72
CA ASN A 30 -42.38 -47.79 -33.37
C ASN A 30 -42.36 -46.69 -32.29
N LEU A 31 -41.73 -45.54 -32.57
CA LEU A 31 -41.68 -44.37 -31.70
C LEU A 31 -41.71 -43.06 -32.52
N THR A 32 -42.64 -42.18 -32.19
CA THR A 32 -42.64 -40.76 -32.56
C THR A 32 -42.36 -39.94 -31.29
N ALA A 33 -41.26 -39.20 -31.29
CA ALA A 33 -40.86 -38.35 -30.18
C ALA A 33 -41.87 -37.21 -29.96
N ALA A 34 -41.94 -36.71 -28.72
CA ALA A 34 -42.77 -35.57 -28.39
C ALA A 34 -42.25 -34.30 -29.07
N THR A 35 -43.16 -33.42 -29.49
CA THR A 35 -42.85 -32.11 -30.08
C THR A 35 -43.32 -30.98 -29.18
N GLY A 36 -42.82 -29.76 -29.42
CA GLY A 36 -43.13 -28.56 -28.64
C GLY A 36 -42.10 -28.20 -27.56
N GLY A 37 -41.04 -29.00 -27.41
CA GLY A 37 -39.94 -28.75 -26.46
C GLY A 37 -38.75 -27.99 -27.04
N GLU A 38 -38.75 -27.65 -28.33
CA GLU A 38 -37.56 -27.15 -29.05
C GLU A 38 -37.21 -25.67 -28.76
N ALA A 39 -38.10 -24.93 -28.09
CA ALA A 39 -37.91 -23.50 -27.77
C ALA A 39 -38.69 -23.11 -26.50
N ILE A 40 -38.25 -23.62 -25.35
CA ILE A 40 -38.85 -23.29 -24.05
C ILE A 40 -38.17 -22.03 -23.52
N SER A 41 -38.93 -20.98 -23.20
CA SER A 41 -38.36 -19.71 -22.77
C SER A 41 -37.68 -19.83 -21.40
N ALA A 42 -36.51 -19.20 -21.23
CA ALA A 42 -35.88 -19.02 -19.93
C ALA A 42 -36.77 -18.24 -18.94
N ASP A 43 -37.66 -17.37 -19.43
CA ASP A 43 -38.63 -16.64 -18.61
C ASP A 43 -39.68 -17.56 -17.97
N ASP A 44 -39.89 -18.75 -18.55
CA ASP A 44 -40.78 -19.77 -18.01
C ASP A 44 -40.17 -20.51 -16.80
N ALA A 45 -38.90 -20.26 -16.49
CA ALA A 45 -38.24 -20.84 -15.33
C ALA A 45 -39.02 -20.51 -14.05
N SER A 46 -39.53 -21.56 -13.40
CA SER A 46 -40.37 -21.47 -12.20
C SER A 46 -41.75 -20.78 -12.37
N THR A 47 -42.14 -20.35 -13.57
CA THR A 47 -43.39 -19.60 -13.79
C THR A 47 -44.42 -20.41 -14.61
N THR A 48 -44.17 -20.64 -15.89
CA THR A 48 -45.13 -21.22 -16.85
C THR A 48 -44.67 -22.62 -17.30
N TYR A 49 -45.61 -23.51 -17.66
CA TYR A 49 -45.28 -24.83 -18.23
C TYR A 49 -45.63 -24.91 -19.72
N THR A 50 -44.69 -25.40 -20.52
CA THR A 50 -44.85 -25.68 -21.94
C THR A 50 -45.51 -27.04 -22.17
N THR A 51 -46.57 -27.08 -22.97
CA THR A 51 -47.27 -28.33 -23.30
C THR A 51 -46.58 -29.04 -24.47
N LEU A 52 -46.30 -30.33 -24.30
CA LEU A 52 -45.74 -31.20 -25.32
C LEU A 52 -46.84 -32.03 -25.98
N SER A 53 -46.66 -32.34 -27.26
CA SER A 53 -47.52 -33.24 -28.03
C SER A 53 -46.83 -34.58 -28.21
N GLY A 54 -47.43 -35.68 -27.75
CA GLY A 54 -46.79 -37.01 -27.70
C GLY A 54 -45.99 -37.24 -26.40
N PRO A 55 -45.11 -38.26 -26.35
CA PRO A 55 -44.69 -39.13 -27.45
C PRO A 55 -45.77 -40.14 -27.86
N ARG A 56 -45.57 -40.80 -29.00
CA ARG A 56 -46.40 -41.91 -29.48
C ARG A 56 -45.52 -43.15 -29.65
N VAL A 57 -45.95 -44.29 -29.14
CA VAL A 57 -45.28 -45.59 -29.29
C VAL A 57 -46.20 -46.62 -29.91
N GLN A 58 -45.65 -47.61 -30.60
CA GLN A 58 -46.41 -48.62 -31.32
C GLN A 58 -45.78 -50.00 -31.15
N GLU A 59 -46.62 -51.00 -30.86
CA GLU A 59 -46.23 -52.41 -30.85
C GLU A 59 -46.01 -52.93 -32.28
N SER A 60 -44.90 -53.65 -32.47
CA SER A 60 -44.55 -54.43 -33.66
C SER A 60 -45.27 -55.77 -33.70
N PHE A 61 -45.62 -56.34 -32.55
CA PHE A 61 -46.36 -57.60 -32.43
C PHE A 61 -47.22 -57.63 -31.15
N ILE A 62 -48.19 -58.54 -31.11
CA ILE A 62 -49.09 -58.68 -29.95
C ILE A 62 -48.31 -59.06 -28.68
N GLY A 63 -48.61 -58.39 -27.56
CA GLY A 63 -48.00 -58.66 -26.26
C GLY A 63 -46.58 -58.14 -26.11
N GLU A 64 -46.09 -57.28 -27.01
CA GLU A 64 -44.78 -56.61 -26.87
C GLU A 64 -44.73 -55.76 -25.59
N TYR A 65 -45.81 -55.03 -25.30
CA TYR A 65 -45.95 -54.32 -24.03
C TYR A 65 -46.63 -55.23 -23.01
N THR A 66 -45.80 -55.82 -22.15
CA THR A 66 -46.22 -56.84 -21.18
C THR A 66 -47.11 -56.28 -20.07
N SER A 67 -48.01 -57.12 -19.54
CA SER A 67 -48.84 -56.76 -18.38
C SER A 67 -47.94 -56.44 -17.19
N SER A 68 -48.26 -55.36 -16.47
CA SER A 68 -47.42 -54.77 -15.41
C SER A 68 -46.13 -54.11 -15.90
N GLY A 69 -45.87 -54.07 -17.21
CA GLY A 69 -44.82 -53.25 -17.81
C GLY A 69 -45.06 -51.76 -17.58
N THR A 70 -44.00 -50.97 -17.42
CA THR A 70 -44.09 -49.53 -17.15
C THR A 70 -43.39 -48.72 -18.23
N PHE A 71 -43.99 -47.59 -18.60
CA PHE A 71 -43.31 -46.48 -19.26
C PHE A 71 -43.00 -45.44 -18.18
N VAL A 72 -41.73 -45.06 -18.03
CA VAL A 72 -41.30 -44.04 -17.06
C VAL A 72 -40.54 -42.96 -17.83
N PHE A 73 -41.22 -41.85 -18.14
CA PHE A 73 -40.64 -40.73 -18.88
C PHE A 73 -39.88 -39.81 -17.94
N LYS A 74 -38.56 -39.87 -18.01
CA LYS A 74 -37.66 -39.02 -17.24
C LYS A 74 -37.36 -37.73 -18.00
N ALA A 75 -37.58 -36.58 -17.35
CA ALA A 75 -37.14 -35.28 -17.84
C ALA A 75 -35.60 -35.20 -17.79
N PRO A 76 -34.96 -34.57 -18.78
CA PRO A 76 -33.53 -34.26 -18.71
C PRO A 76 -33.22 -33.27 -17.58
N THR A 77 -31.97 -33.24 -17.12
CA THR A 77 -31.50 -32.25 -16.14
C THR A 77 -31.75 -30.84 -16.66
N GLY A 78 -32.15 -29.92 -15.77
CA GLY A 78 -32.51 -28.54 -16.14
C GLY A 78 -33.99 -28.34 -16.46
N PHE A 79 -34.78 -29.43 -16.51
CA PHE A 79 -36.22 -29.39 -16.74
C PHE A 79 -37.01 -30.17 -15.69
N GLU A 80 -38.24 -29.74 -15.44
CA GLU A 80 -39.17 -30.43 -14.54
C GLU A 80 -40.58 -30.56 -15.11
N TRP A 81 -41.24 -31.67 -14.79
CA TRP A 81 -42.64 -31.92 -15.13
C TRP A 81 -43.60 -31.15 -14.23
N ASP A 82 -44.77 -30.79 -14.78
CA ASP A 82 -45.86 -30.21 -14.00
C ASP A 82 -46.47 -31.22 -13.02
N THR A 83 -46.20 -31.03 -11.73
CA THR A 83 -46.74 -31.85 -10.64
C THR A 83 -48.12 -31.38 -10.14
N GLY A 84 -48.54 -30.16 -10.48
CA GLY A 84 -49.75 -29.51 -9.97
C GLY A 84 -50.96 -29.52 -10.91
N GLY A 85 -50.79 -29.62 -12.23
CA GLY A 85 -51.93 -29.56 -13.17
C GLY A 85 -52.65 -30.88 -13.44
N ALA A 86 -53.42 -30.99 -14.53
CA ALA A 86 -54.20 -32.21 -14.84
C ALA A 86 -53.29 -33.44 -15.06
N ASN A 87 -53.76 -34.63 -14.65
CA ASN A 87 -53.01 -35.87 -14.88
C ASN A 87 -52.83 -36.13 -16.39
N PRO A 88 -51.62 -36.51 -16.84
CA PRO A 88 -51.43 -36.89 -18.23
C PRO A 88 -52.18 -38.19 -18.53
N SER A 89 -52.53 -38.38 -19.79
CA SER A 89 -53.34 -39.53 -20.23
C SER A 89 -52.65 -40.28 -21.36
N ALA A 90 -53.02 -41.53 -21.56
CA ALA A 90 -52.57 -42.35 -22.66
C ALA A 90 -53.79 -42.82 -23.46
N THR A 91 -53.78 -42.57 -24.77
CA THR A 91 -54.84 -42.99 -25.68
C THR A 91 -54.34 -44.20 -26.46
N VAL A 92 -55.12 -45.29 -26.44
CA VAL A 92 -54.78 -46.53 -27.12
C VAL A 92 -55.61 -46.69 -28.38
N ALA A 93 -54.95 -47.04 -29.49
CA ALA A 93 -55.57 -47.39 -30.76
C ALA A 93 -54.96 -48.70 -31.30
N PRO A 94 -55.65 -49.44 -32.18
CA PRO A 94 -55.02 -50.56 -32.88
C PRO A 94 -53.99 -50.05 -33.89
N ALA A 95 -52.77 -50.57 -33.84
CA ALA A 95 -51.65 -50.18 -34.71
C ALA A 95 -51.92 -50.41 -36.21
N PHE A 96 -52.74 -51.42 -36.55
CA PHE A 96 -52.99 -51.84 -37.94
C PHE A 96 -54.48 -51.99 -38.28
N GLY A 97 -55.35 -51.20 -37.63
CA GLY A 97 -56.81 -51.30 -37.79
C GLY A 97 -57.46 -52.45 -37.01
N GLY A 98 -58.79 -52.49 -36.94
CA GLY A 98 -59.55 -53.45 -36.11
C GLY A 98 -59.70 -52.98 -34.66
N SER A 99 -59.47 -53.86 -33.69
CA SER A 99 -59.57 -53.53 -32.25
C SER A 99 -58.41 -54.17 -31.46
N THR A 100 -57.81 -53.41 -30.54
CA THR A 100 -56.83 -53.93 -29.57
C THR A 100 -57.45 -53.92 -28.17
N ASN A 101 -57.08 -54.90 -27.35
CA ASN A 101 -57.44 -54.97 -25.93
C ASN A 101 -56.34 -54.47 -25.00
N LEU A 102 -55.27 -53.87 -25.54
CA LEU A 102 -54.25 -53.23 -24.71
C LEU A 102 -54.90 -52.16 -23.82
N ALA A 103 -54.62 -52.20 -22.52
CA ALA A 103 -55.03 -51.17 -21.58
C ALA A 103 -53.80 -50.65 -20.82
N ILE A 104 -53.75 -49.33 -20.65
CA ILE A 104 -52.68 -48.62 -19.95
C ILE A 104 -53.31 -47.51 -19.10
N SER A 105 -52.78 -47.28 -17.91
CA SER A 105 -53.25 -46.23 -17.00
C SER A 105 -52.08 -45.39 -16.51
N PHE A 106 -52.35 -44.11 -16.25
CA PHE A 106 -51.44 -43.25 -15.50
C PHE A 106 -51.26 -43.78 -14.07
N THR A 107 -50.02 -43.78 -13.59
CA THR A 107 -49.65 -44.33 -12.28
C THR A 107 -49.20 -43.23 -11.33
N SER A 108 -48.23 -42.42 -11.73
CA SER A 108 -47.66 -41.37 -10.88
C SER A 108 -46.92 -40.31 -11.71
N ARG A 109 -46.73 -39.14 -11.11
CA ARG A 109 -45.80 -38.11 -11.61
C ARG A 109 -45.03 -37.49 -10.45
N THR A 110 -43.76 -37.18 -10.70
CA THR A 110 -42.89 -36.35 -9.88
C THR A 110 -42.33 -35.23 -10.75
N SER A 111 -41.52 -34.32 -10.20
CA SER A 111 -40.85 -33.29 -11.00
C SER A 111 -39.88 -33.89 -12.04
N SER A 112 -39.38 -35.12 -11.83
CA SER A 112 -38.43 -35.75 -12.74
C SER A 112 -39.01 -36.85 -13.61
N GLU A 113 -40.12 -37.49 -13.21
CA GLU A 113 -40.64 -38.70 -13.86
C GLU A 113 -42.16 -38.69 -14.03
N ILE A 114 -42.65 -39.16 -15.18
CA ILE A 114 -44.07 -39.50 -15.41
C ILE A 114 -44.17 -40.99 -15.70
N THR A 115 -45.01 -41.71 -14.94
CA THR A 115 -45.14 -43.17 -15.02
C THR A 115 -46.53 -43.60 -15.50
N PHE A 116 -46.55 -44.51 -16.46
CA PHE A 116 -47.74 -45.25 -16.89
C PHE A 116 -47.50 -46.76 -16.75
N THR A 117 -48.53 -47.50 -16.37
CA THR A 117 -48.48 -48.97 -16.24
C THR A 117 -49.45 -49.63 -17.22
N VAL A 118 -48.95 -50.59 -17.97
CA VAL A 118 -49.76 -51.45 -18.85
C VAL A 118 -50.57 -52.40 -17.95
N THR A 119 -51.88 -52.19 -17.89
CA THR A 119 -52.80 -52.96 -17.06
C THR A 119 -53.33 -54.20 -17.78
N THR A 120 -53.28 -54.24 -19.11
CA THR A 120 -53.61 -55.41 -19.93
C THR A 120 -52.75 -55.40 -21.18
N ALA A 121 -51.97 -56.46 -21.40
CA ALA A 121 -51.19 -56.66 -22.63
C ALA A 121 -52.11 -56.96 -23.82
N SER A 122 -51.69 -56.60 -25.04
CA SER A 122 -52.47 -56.92 -26.24
C SER A 122 -52.45 -58.43 -26.53
N SER A 123 -53.61 -58.97 -26.90
CA SER A 123 -53.78 -60.38 -27.32
C SER A 123 -54.58 -60.53 -28.61
N THR A 124 -55.08 -59.43 -29.20
CA THR A 124 -55.81 -59.42 -30.47
C THR A 124 -54.97 -58.83 -31.60
N ASN A 125 -54.84 -57.51 -31.65
CA ASN A 125 -54.04 -56.76 -32.60
C ASN A 125 -53.01 -55.91 -31.84
N PRO A 126 -51.79 -55.70 -32.39
CA PRO A 126 -50.81 -54.77 -31.82
C PRO A 126 -51.42 -53.39 -31.61
N ALA A 127 -50.99 -52.71 -30.55
CA ALA A 127 -51.52 -51.43 -30.14
C ALA A 127 -50.56 -50.26 -30.44
N GLU A 128 -51.13 -49.08 -30.60
CA GLU A 128 -50.47 -47.80 -30.60
C GLU A 128 -50.92 -47.01 -29.37
N ILE A 129 -49.97 -46.41 -28.66
CA ILE A 129 -50.21 -45.58 -27.49
C ILE A 129 -49.72 -44.17 -27.80
N THR A 130 -50.62 -43.20 -27.72
CA THR A 130 -50.25 -41.78 -27.72
C THR A 130 -50.34 -41.24 -26.31
N PHE A 131 -49.24 -40.73 -25.78
CA PHE A 131 -49.20 -40.03 -24.49
C PHE A 131 -49.58 -38.56 -24.69
N ASN A 132 -50.41 -38.05 -23.79
CA ASN A 132 -51.00 -36.72 -23.88
C ASN A 132 -50.88 -35.98 -22.55
N GLY A 133 -50.83 -34.65 -22.61
CA GLY A 133 -50.84 -33.79 -21.42
C GLY A 133 -49.47 -33.66 -20.73
N PHE A 134 -48.37 -33.97 -21.41
CA PHE A 134 -47.03 -33.72 -20.89
C PHE A 134 -46.78 -32.22 -20.88
N ARG A 135 -46.36 -31.69 -19.73
CA ARG A 135 -46.10 -30.27 -19.52
C ARG A 135 -44.80 -30.10 -18.75
N VAL A 136 -43.89 -29.28 -19.28
CA VAL A 136 -42.51 -29.17 -18.80
C VAL A 136 -42.08 -27.71 -18.75
N ARG A 137 -41.17 -27.37 -17.84
CA ARG A 137 -40.54 -26.05 -17.77
C ARG A 137 -39.08 -26.15 -17.34
N PRO A 138 -38.26 -25.11 -17.55
CA PRO A 138 -36.90 -25.09 -17.03
C PRO A 138 -36.88 -24.91 -15.51
N THR A 139 -35.85 -25.45 -14.86
CA THR A 139 -35.63 -25.27 -13.43
C THR A 139 -34.87 -23.98 -13.10
N THR A 140 -34.13 -23.43 -14.07
CA THR A 140 -33.38 -22.17 -13.95
C THR A 140 -33.54 -21.35 -15.24
N GLY A 141 -33.40 -20.02 -15.13
CA GLY A 141 -33.40 -19.14 -16.30
C GLY A 141 -32.05 -19.02 -17.00
N THR A 142 -31.01 -19.74 -16.57
CA THR A 142 -29.64 -19.61 -17.09
C THR A 142 -29.33 -20.66 -18.15
N LEU A 143 -28.94 -20.25 -19.36
CA LEU A 143 -28.55 -21.15 -20.45
C LEU A 143 -27.15 -21.78 -20.24
N PRO A 144 -26.86 -22.94 -20.87
CA PRO A 144 -27.76 -23.78 -21.66
C PRO A 144 -28.46 -24.85 -20.81
N ASN A 145 -29.73 -25.13 -21.12
CA ASN A 145 -30.45 -26.31 -20.61
C ASN A 145 -31.04 -27.06 -21.81
N GLU A 146 -30.47 -28.22 -22.13
CA GLU A 146 -30.88 -29.06 -23.26
C GLU A 146 -30.87 -30.54 -22.90
N GLY A 147 -31.78 -31.33 -23.47
CA GLY A 147 -31.71 -32.78 -23.38
C GLY A 147 -32.95 -33.51 -23.88
N ASN A 148 -32.85 -34.84 -23.89
CA ASN A 148 -33.94 -35.71 -24.36
C ASN A 148 -34.73 -36.30 -23.18
N ILE A 149 -36.05 -36.35 -23.34
CA ILE A 149 -36.93 -37.19 -22.54
C ILE A 149 -36.57 -38.65 -22.82
N ARG A 150 -36.40 -39.44 -21.75
CA ARG A 150 -36.03 -40.86 -21.86
C ARG A 150 -37.04 -41.74 -21.17
N ASN A 151 -37.29 -42.91 -21.74
CA ASN A 151 -38.02 -43.96 -21.04
C ASN A 151 -37.04 -44.82 -20.22
N ILE A 152 -37.21 -44.84 -18.90
CA ILE A 152 -36.45 -45.69 -17.97
C ILE A 152 -37.32 -46.81 -17.36
N GLY A 153 -38.52 -47.00 -17.91
CA GLY A 153 -39.46 -48.02 -17.46
C GLY A 153 -39.08 -49.43 -17.93
N THR A 154 -39.93 -50.39 -17.57
CA THR A 154 -39.70 -51.83 -17.84
C THR A 154 -40.25 -52.30 -19.19
N THR A 155 -40.96 -51.44 -19.93
CA THR A 155 -41.44 -51.73 -21.29
C THR A 155 -41.23 -50.54 -22.23
N GLY A 156 -41.32 -50.79 -23.54
CA GLY A 156 -40.88 -49.85 -24.57
C GLY A 156 -39.35 -49.78 -24.72
N SER A 157 -38.88 -49.04 -25.71
CA SER A 157 -37.44 -48.86 -25.94
C SER A 157 -36.80 -48.04 -24.82
N GLY A 158 -35.87 -48.62 -24.06
CA GLY A 158 -35.13 -47.93 -22.99
C GLY A 158 -33.80 -47.30 -23.46
N GLY A 159 -32.93 -46.97 -22.51
CA GLY A 159 -31.55 -46.53 -22.80
C GLY A 159 -31.43 -45.07 -23.25
N THR A 160 -30.85 -44.83 -24.44
CA THR A 160 -30.62 -43.48 -25.00
C THR A 160 -31.69 -43.04 -26.00
N THR A 161 -32.74 -43.84 -26.19
CA THR A 161 -33.83 -43.53 -27.11
C THR A 161 -34.48 -42.18 -26.78
N ASN A 162 -34.64 -41.32 -27.80
CA ASN A 162 -35.22 -39.99 -27.66
C ASN A 162 -36.76 -40.04 -27.75
N TYR A 163 -37.44 -39.73 -26.65
CA TYR A 163 -38.89 -39.62 -26.59
C TYR A 163 -39.40 -38.17 -26.70
N GLY A 164 -38.52 -37.20 -26.94
CA GLY A 164 -38.81 -35.78 -27.14
C GLY A 164 -37.61 -34.95 -26.73
N SER A 165 -37.21 -33.98 -27.56
CA SER A 165 -36.12 -33.07 -27.24
C SER A 165 -36.65 -31.84 -26.52
N LEU A 166 -35.91 -31.38 -25.51
CA LEU A 166 -36.16 -30.15 -24.78
C LEU A 166 -34.95 -29.23 -24.92
N THR A 167 -35.18 -27.99 -25.35
CA THR A 167 -34.18 -26.95 -25.52
C THR A 167 -34.71 -25.66 -24.91
N MET A 168 -33.96 -25.11 -23.96
CA MET A 168 -34.23 -23.79 -23.41
C MET A 168 -33.63 -22.73 -24.32
N VAL A 169 -34.36 -21.65 -24.54
CA VAL A 169 -33.92 -20.47 -25.30
C VAL A 169 -33.99 -19.23 -24.40
N ALA A 170 -33.27 -18.16 -24.76
CA ALA A 170 -33.28 -16.92 -24.00
C ALA A 170 -34.71 -16.34 -23.89
N GLY A 171 -34.94 -15.58 -22.81
CA GLY A 171 -36.17 -14.82 -22.59
C GLY A 171 -36.27 -13.58 -23.47
N THR A 172 -37.26 -12.74 -23.17
CA THR A 172 -37.38 -11.42 -23.80
C THR A 172 -36.25 -10.50 -23.31
N GLN A 173 -35.65 -9.72 -24.21
CA GLN A 173 -34.62 -8.74 -23.84
C GLN A 173 -35.15 -7.68 -22.88
N ILE A 174 -34.33 -7.29 -21.90
CA ILE A 174 -34.65 -6.20 -20.95
C ILE A 174 -33.48 -5.24 -20.75
N ALA A 175 -32.27 -5.66 -21.12
CA ALA A 175 -31.06 -4.86 -20.98
C ALA A 175 -30.07 -5.14 -22.12
N MET A 176 -28.95 -4.42 -22.08
CA MET A 176 -27.82 -4.59 -22.97
C MET A 176 -26.55 -4.78 -22.13
N ALA A 177 -25.56 -5.48 -22.67
CA ALA A 177 -24.26 -5.63 -22.04
C ALA A 177 -23.14 -5.45 -23.05
N TYR A 178 -22.03 -4.83 -22.64
CA TYR A 178 -20.81 -4.79 -23.45
C TYR A 178 -20.20 -6.20 -23.53
N SER A 179 -20.35 -6.85 -24.68
CA SER A 179 -19.69 -8.11 -24.99
C SER A 179 -18.26 -7.91 -25.50
N GLN A 180 -17.92 -6.71 -25.96
CA GLN A 180 -16.55 -6.25 -26.18
C GLN A 180 -16.42 -4.78 -25.72
N GLN A 181 -15.61 -4.57 -24.69
CA GLN A 181 -15.28 -3.25 -24.14
C GLN A 181 -14.37 -2.45 -25.11
N PRO A 182 -14.44 -1.10 -25.12
CA PRO A 182 -13.46 -0.27 -25.79
C PRO A 182 -12.07 -0.45 -25.15
N GLY A 183 -11.02 -0.21 -25.94
CA GLY A 183 -9.64 -0.18 -25.48
C GLY A 183 -8.95 1.13 -25.85
N THR A 184 -7.72 1.32 -25.37
CA THR A 184 -6.89 2.47 -25.73
C THR A 184 -6.76 2.59 -27.25
N SER A 185 -7.00 3.77 -27.78
CA SER A 185 -7.12 4.00 -29.22
C SER A 185 -6.39 5.25 -29.67
N THR A 186 -6.09 5.33 -30.97
CA THR A 186 -5.43 6.50 -31.53
C THR A 186 -6.46 7.59 -31.86
N VAL A 187 -6.10 8.84 -31.64
CA VAL A 187 -6.88 10.00 -32.09
C VAL A 187 -7.24 9.85 -33.58
N ASN A 188 -8.48 10.18 -33.92
CA ASN A 188 -9.07 10.06 -35.26
C ASN A 188 -8.98 8.66 -35.88
N SER A 189 -8.75 7.61 -35.08
CA SER A 189 -8.78 6.21 -35.51
C SER A 189 -9.93 5.46 -34.86
N ALA A 190 -10.36 4.36 -35.48
CA ALA A 190 -11.39 3.52 -34.91
C ALA A 190 -10.92 2.89 -33.59
N ILE A 191 -11.77 2.93 -32.56
CA ILE A 191 -11.53 2.23 -31.30
C ILE A 191 -11.29 0.73 -31.59
N SER A 192 -10.20 0.20 -31.04
CA SER A 192 -9.79 -1.20 -31.19
C SER A 192 -9.54 -1.81 -29.81
N PRO A 193 -10.08 -3.00 -29.50
CA PRO A 193 -10.98 -3.81 -30.33
C PRO A 193 -12.33 -3.10 -30.60
N SER A 194 -13.07 -3.53 -31.65
CA SER A 194 -14.37 -2.94 -31.98
C SER A 194 -15.36 -3.13 -30.83
N VAL A 195 -16.15 -2.12 -30.54
CA VAL A 195 -17.08 -2.14 -29.41
C VAL A 195 -18.28 -2.98 -29.77
N ARG A 196 -18.63 -3.98 -28.94
CA ARG A 196 -19.80 -4.85 -29.17
C ARG A 196 -20.74 -4.82 -27.98
N ILE A 197 -22.01 -4.64 -28.30
CA ILE A 197 -23.10 -4.60 -27.32
C ILE A 197 -24.10 -5.69 -27.65
N GLN A 198 -24.39 -6.55 -26.68
CA GLN A 198 -25.26 -7.73 -26.77
C GLN A 198 -26.59 -7.44 -26.07
N LEU A 199 -27.72 -7.78 -26.71
CA LEU A 199 -29.02 -7.85 -26.03
C LEU A 199 -29.04 -8.98 -25.03
N VAL A 200 -29.52 -8.71 -23.81
CA VAL A 200 -29.65 -9.72 -22.76
C VAL A 200 -31.03 -9.74 -22.13
N ASP A 201 -31.47 -10.93 -21.74
CA ASP A 201 -32.70 -11.12 -20.97
C ASP A 201 -32.48 -10.81 -19.47
N GLN A 202 -33.54 -10.95 -18.68
CA GLN A 202 -33.51 -10.68 -17.23
C GLN A 202 -32.54 -11.56 -16.42
N PHE A 203 -32.05 -12.65 -17.02
CA PHE A 203 -31.08 -13.55 -16.40
C PHE A 203 -29.66 -13.36 -16.95
N GLY A 204 -29.46 -12.37 -17.84
CA GLY A 204 -28.18 -12.07 -18.47
C GLY A 204 -27.85 -12.99 -19.65
N ASN A 205 -28.80 -13.78 -20.16
CA ASN A 205 -28.55 -14.60 -21.34
C ASN A 205 -28.59 -13.75 -22.60
N SER A 206 -27.73 -14.06 -23.58
CA SER A 206 -27.77 -13.46 -24.90
C SER A 206 -29.09 -13.75 -25.62
N VAL A 207 -29.79 -12.69 -26.02
CA VAL A 207 -31.03 -12.76 -26.81
C VAL A 207 -30.68 -12.65 -28.29
N GLU A 208 -30.99 -13.69 -29.07
CA GLU A 208 -30.77 -13.72 -30.52
C GLU A 208 -31.88 -12.98 -31.27
N GLU A 209 -31.85 -11.65 -31.25
CA GLU A 209 -32.83 -10.80 -31.94
C GLU A 209 -32.17 -9.69 -32.79
N GLY A 210 -32.51 -9.67 -34.08
CA GLY A 210 -32.06 -8.64 -35.01
C GLY A 210 -33.03 -7.48 -35.16
N GLY A 211 -32.50 -6.29 -35.41
CA GLY A 211 -33.27 -5.10 -35.77
C GLY A 211 -33.53 -4.10 -34.66
N VAL A 212 -32.98 -4.31 -33.45
CA VAL A 212 -33.04 -3.34 -32.35
C VAL A 212 -31.98 -2.27 -32.56
N ASP A 213 -32.37 -1.00 -32.59
CA ASP A 213 -31.45 0.14 -32.69
C ASP A 213 -30.74 0.37 -31.34
N ILE A 214 -29.40 0.35 -31.33
CA ILE A 214 -28.55 0.67 -30.18
C ILE A 214 -27.76 1.93 -30.51
N ASP A 215 -27.84 2.92 -29.63
CA ASP A 215 -27.12 4.18 -29.69
C ASP A 215 -25.94 4.19 -28.71
N VAL A 216 -24.81 4.78 -29.10
CA VAL A 216 -23.65 5.03 -28.23
C VAL A 216 -23.33 6.51 -28.14
N ALA A 217 -23.11 6.99 -26.92
CA ALA A 217 -22.69 8.37 -26.63
C ALA A 217 -21.35 8.36 -25.86
N LEU A 218 -20.51 9.36 -26.13
CA LEU A 218 -19.22 9.55 -25.44
C LEU A 218 -19.41 10.41 -24.19
N ASN A 219 -18.79 10.00 -23.09
CA ASN A 219 -18.60 10.82 -21.91
C ASN A 219 -17.12 11.15 -21.78
N VAL A 220 -16.82 12.42 -21.48
CA VAL A 220 -15.45 12.92 -21.28
C VAL A 220 -15.09 12.83 -19.80
N VAL A 221 -14.03 12.08 -19.48
CA VAL A 221 -13.42 12.05 -18.13
C VAL A 221 -12.33 13.12 -18.06
N SER A 222 -11.47 13.18 -19.08
CA SER A 222 -10.46 14.23 -19.29
C SER A 222 -10.25 14.50 -20.80
N GLY A 223 -9.77 15.69 -21.16
CA GLY A 223 -9.63 16.13 -22.56
C GLY A 223 -10.83 16.90 -23.10
N SER A 224 -10.93 17.05 -24.43
CA SER A 224 -12.02 17.80 -25.08
C SER A 224 -12.65 17.11 -26.30
N GLY A 225 -12.31 15.85 -26.53
CA GLY A 225 -12.70 15.10 -27.73
C GLY A 225 -14.18 14.76 -27.82
N ALA A 226 -14.63 14.59 -29.05
CA ALA A 226 -15.97 14.17 -29.41
C ALA A 226 -15.95 12.99 -30.39
N LEU A 227 -17.04 12.23 -30.44
CA LEU A 227 -17.25 11.27 -31.53
C LEU A 227 -17.37 12.04 -32.85
N THR A 228 -16.47 11.75 -33.78
CA THR A 228 -16.41 12.47 -35.06
C THR A 228 -17.56 12.09 -35.98
N GLY A 229 -17.79 12.90 -37.03
CA GLY A 229 -18.79 12.59 -38.07
C GLY A 229 -18.51 11.32 -38.89
N GLY A 230 -17.32 10.72 -38.75
CA GLY A 230 -17.02 9.39 -39.30
C GLY A 230 -17.53 8.23 -38.44
N SER A 231 -17.96 8.50 -37.21
CA SER A 231 -18.48 7.51 -36.27
C SER A 231 -19.92 7.14 -36.60
N THR A 232 -20.22 5.85 -36.61
CA THR A 232 -21.60 5.38 -36.62
C THR A 232 -22.04 5.19 -35.17
N THR A 233 -22.84 6.11 -34.65
CA THR A 233 -23.30 6.10 -33.25
C THR A 233 -24.59 5.32 -33.05
N THR A 234 -25.24 4.84 -34.11
CA THR A 234 -26.46 4.03 -34.06
C THR A 234 -26.29 2.79 -34.92
N ILE A 235 -26.43 1.59 -34.35
CA ILE A 235 -26.33 0.31 -35.06
C ILE A 235 -27.52 -0.58 -34.72
N ARG A 236 -28.06 -1.26 -35.74
CA ARG A 236 -29.06 -2.32 -35.54
C ARG A 236 -28.40 -3.63 -35.17
N THR A 237 -28.96 -4.32 -34.17
CA THR A 237 -28.52 -5.67 -33.81
C THR A 237 -28.65 -6.63 -35.00
N ASN A 238 -27.68 -7.52 -35.15
CA ASN A 238 -27.74 -8.62 -36.10
C ASN A 238 -28.62 -9.77 -35.57
N SER A 239 -28.74 -10.88 -36.30
CA SER A 239 -29.55 -12.04 -35.89
C SER A 239 -29.10 -12.70 -34.58
N LEU A 240 -27.93 -12.35 -34.04
CA LEU A 240 -27.42 -12.83 -32.74
C LEU A 240 -27.66 -11.82 -31.60
N GLY A 241 -28.36 -10.71 -31.85
CA GLY A 241 -28.57 -9.67 -30.85
C GLY A 241 -27.38 -8.75 -30.60
N ILE A 242 -26.40 -8.72 -31.49
CA ILE A 242 -25.17 -7.93 -31.33
C ILE A 242 -25.20 -6.70 -32.23
N ALA A 243 -24.96 -5.53 -31.65
CA ALA A 243 -24.53 -4.33 -32.37
C ALA A 243 -23.00 -4.21 -32.32
N ASP A 244 -22.34 -4.22 -33.48
CA ASP A 244 -20.87 -4.18 -33.63
C ASP A 244 -20.43 -2.81 -34.19
N PHE A 245 -19.89 -1.98 -33.31
CA PHE A 245 -19.43 -0.62 -33.60
C PHE A 245 -17.96 -0.64 -34.03
N THR A 246 -17.74 -0.69 -35.35
CA THR A 246 -16.40 -0.87 -35.93
C THR A 246 -15.66 0.43 -36.28
N ASN A 247 -16.32 1.58 -36.14
CA ASN A 247 -15.79 2.87 -36.63
C ASN A 247 -16.02 4.03 -35.66
N LEU A 248 -16.12 3.81 -34.35
CA LEU A 248 -16.14 4.92 -33.39
C LEU A 248 -14.77 5.60 -33.38
N LEU A 249 -14.71 6.89 -33.71
CA LEU A 249 -13.48 7.68 -33.71
C LEU A 249 -13.64 8.93 -32.85
N ILE A 250 -12.61 9.25 -32.06
CA ILE A 250 -12.56 10.42 -31.16
C ILE A 250 -11.46 11.36 -31.67
N ASP A 251 -11.75 12.66 -31.78
CA ASP A 251 -10.87 13.65 -32.44
C ASP A 251 -9.81 14.31 -31.56
N ASP A 252 -9.79 14.01 -30.26
CA ASP A 252 -8.82 14.57 -29.32
C ASP A 252 -8.32 13.52 -28.33
N THR A 253 -7.14 13.75 -27.76
CA THR A 253 -6.59 12.88 -26.72
C THR A 253 -7.31 13.11 -25.39
N GLY A 254 -7.26 12.11 -24.50
CA GLY A 254 -7.91 12.17 -23.18
C GLY A 254 -8.45 10.83 -22.73
N SER A 255 -9.17 10.82 -21.60
CA SER A 255 -9.83 9.65 -21.06
C SER A 255 -11.35 9.76 -21.21
N TYR A 256 -12.00 8.66 -21.58
CA TYR A 256 -13.41 8.62 -21.97
C TYR A 256 -14.14 7.35 -21.50
N THR A 257 -15.47 7.41 -21.45
CA THR A 257 -16.37 6.23 -21.37
C THR A 257 -17.45 6.31 -22.46
N LEU A 258 -18.05 5.18 -22.81
CA LEU A 258 -19.19 5.10 -23.74
C LEU A 258 -20.45 4.70 -22.98
N THR A 259 -21.56 5.38 -23.25
CA THR A 259 -22.90 4.99 -22.76
C THR A 259 -23.70 4.38 -23.90
N ALA A 260 -24.14 3.13 -23.73
CA ALA A 260 -25.05 2.45 -24.63
C ALA A 260 -26.51 2.70 -24.22
N THR A 261 -27.36 3.05 -25.18
CA THR A 261 -28.79 3.30 -24.96
C THR A 261 -29.65 2.67 -26.06
N SER A 262 -30.86 2.24 -25.72
CA SER A 262 -31.85 1.74 -26.66
C SER A 262 -33.25 1.94 -26.09
N ALA A 263 -34.26 2.07 -26.96
CA ALA A 263 -35.63 2.34 -26.52
C ALA A 263 -36.21 1.14 -25.76
N GLY A 264 -36.57 1.36 -24.48
CA GLY A 264 -37.19 0.35 -23.64
C GLY A 264 -36.23 -0.64 -22.96
N LEU A 265 -34.91 -0.47 -23.13
CA LEU A 265 -33.87 -1.25 -22.46
C LEU A 265 -33.12 -0.37 -21.44
N ALA A 266 -32.56 -0.99 -20.41
CA ALA A 266 -31.65 -0.31 -19.49
C ALA A 266 -30.36 0.16 -20.21
N SER A 267 -29.91 1.37 -19.90
CA SER A 267 -28.63 1.90 -20.39
C SER A 267 -27.44 1.26 -19.69
N GLU A 268 -26.33 1.12 -20.39
CA GLU A 268 -25.11 0.50 -19.86
C GLU A 268 -23.89 1.42 -20.11
N LEU A 269 -22.95 1.44 -19.17
CA LEU A 269 -21.72 2.24 -19.26
C LEU A 269 -20.51 1.32 -19.52
N SER A 270 -19.61 1.73 -20.42
CA SER A 270 -18.35 1.03 -20.64
C SER A 270 -17.35 1.26 -19.51
N ASN A 271 -16.28 0.47 -19.49
CA ASN A 271 -15.06 0.83 -18.76
C ASN A 271 -14.45 2.12 -19.34
N GLU A 272 -13.64 2.80 -18.53
CA GLU A 272 -12.83 3.94 -18.93
C GLU A 272 -11.70 3.51 -19.88
N PHE A 273 -11.41 4.31 -20.91
CA PHE A 273 -10.35 4.06 -21.89
C PHE A 273 -9.74 5.37 -22.42
N ASP A 274 -8.48 5.30 -22.84
CA ASP A 274 -7.73 6.46 -23.33
C ASP A 274 -7.74 6.59 -24.86
N VAL A 275 -7.70 7.84 -25.33
CA VAL A 275 -7.37 8.20 -26.71
C VAL A 275 -6.04 8.93 -26.71
N VAL A 276 -5.09 8.43 -27.51
CA VAL A 276 -3.68 8.86 -27.51
C VAL A 276 -3.20 9.09 -28.94
N VAL A 277 -1.99 9.62 -29.13
CA VAL A 277 -1.34 9.64 -30.45
C VAL A 277 -0.22 8.60 -30.48
N LEU A 278 -0.44 7.49 -31.18
CA LEU A 278 0.56 6.42 -31.29
C LEU A 278 1.79 6.89 -32.07
N GLY A 279 2.97 6.55 -31.55
CA GLY A 279 4.24 6.91 -32.17
C GLY A 279 4.59 8.40 -32.12
N GLN A 280 3.77 9.25 -31.47
CA GLN A 280 4.14 10.63 -31.19
C GLN A 280 4.72 10.73 -29.78
N LEU A 281 5.87 11.39 -29.65
CA LEU A 281 6.45 11.68 -28.35
C LEU A 281 5.45 12.46 -27.50
N THR A 282 5.10 11.90 -26.34
CA THR A 282 4.22 12.53 -25.37
C THR A 282 4.98 12.90 -24.11
N GLU A 283 5.87 12.00 -23.65
CA GLU A 283 6.67 12.21 -22.44
C GLU A 283 8.00 11.44 -22.48
N PHE A 284 8.85 11.71 -21.48
CA PHE A 284 10.05 10.92 -21.24
C PHE A 284 9.90 10.02 -20.02
N LYS A 285 10.18 8.73 -20.20
CA LYS A 285 10.23 7.78 -19.10
C LYS A 285 11.65 7.67 -18.56
N ILE A 286 11.87 8.07 -17.30
CA ILE A 286 13.17 8.05 -16.63
C ILE A 286 13.22 6.90 -15.64
N GLU A 287 14.17 5.99 -15.83
CA GLU A 287 14.32 4.76 -15.05
C GLU A 287 15.76 4.58 -14.59
N ARG A 288 16.00 3.71 -13.60
CA ARG A 288 17.35 3.16 -13.37
C ARG A 288 17.77 2.32 -14.58
N VAL A 289 19.07 2.15 -14.77
CA VAL A 289 19.58 1.12 -15.70
C VAL A 289 19.50 -0.27 -15.04
N PRO A 290 18.94 -1.31 -15.69
CA PRO A 290 18.38 -1.30 -17.06
C PRO A 290 16.91 -0.87 -17.16
N SER A 291 16.12 -0.97 -16.08
CA SER A 291 14.71 -0.52 -16.01
C SER A 291 14.22 -0.42 -14.55
N GLY A 292 13.08 0.24 -14.35
CA GLY A 292 12.41 0.41 -13.06
C GLY A 292 12.80 1.69 -12.30
N ASN A 293 12.17 1.92 -11.15
CA ASN A 293 12.39 3.11 -10.33
C ASN A 293 13.86 3.30 -9.94
N ILE A 294 14.33 4.55 -9.96
CA ILE A 294 15.60 4.96 -9.36
C ILE A 294 15.51 4.69 -7.86
N SER A 295 16.43 3.89 -7.31
CA SER A 295 16.52 3.67 -5.86
C SER A 295 17.25 4.83 -5.20
N ASN A 296 17.13 4.95 -3.88
CA ASN A 296 17.82 6.00 -3.13
C ASN A 296 19.35 5.90 -3.32
N LYS A 297 20.02 7.02 -3.06
CA LYS A 297 21.45 7.19 -3.34
C LYS A 297 22.15 7.77 -2.13
N LEU A 298 23.45 7.48 -2.03
CA LEU A 298 24.31 8.31 -1.21
C LEU A 298 24.60 9.61 -1.97
N ALA A 299 24.66 10.73 -1.27
CA ALA A 299 25.09 11.99 -1.84
C ALA A 299 26.51 11.85 -2.42
N GLY A 300 26.70 12.39 -3.62
CA GLY A 300 27.92 12.26 -4.41
C GLY A 300 28.10 10.89 -5.08
N GLN A 301 27.19 9.94 -4.89
CA GLN A 301 27.22 8.66 -5.60
C GLN A 301 26.79 8.84 -7.05
N SER A 302 27.66 8.46 -7.99
CA SER A 302 27.27 8.36 -9.40
C SER A 302 26.40 7.13 -9.65
N PHE A 303 25.35 7.29 -10.44
CA PHE A 303 24.50 6.22 -10.93
C PHE A 303 24.05 6.50 -12.37
N ASN A 304 23.61 5.46 -13.07
CA ASN A 304 23.14 5.59 -14.44
C ASN A 304 21.62 5.56 -14.50
N ILE A 305 21.04 6.49 -15.25
CA ILE A 305 19.63 6.50 -15.62
C ILE A 305 19.46 6.12 -17.10
N LYS A 306 18.33 5.50 -17.42
CA LYS A 306 17.85 5.29 -18.78
C LYS A 306 16.69 6.24 -19.01
N ILE A 307 16.70 6.93 -20.15
CA ILE A 307 15.60 7.80 -20.56
C ILE A 307 15.02 7.26 -21.86
N SER A 308 13.71 7.03 -21.90
CA SER A 308 13.02 6.55 -23.11
C SER A 308 12.02 7.61 -23.55
N ALA A 309 12.06 7.97 -24.83
CA ALA A 309 11.03 8.77 -25.48
C ALA A 309 9.81 7.85 -25.70
N VAL A 310 8.68 8.16 -25.08
CA VAL A 310 7.49 7.30 -25.15
C VAL A 310 6.28 8.05 -25.69
N ASP A 311 5.36 7.30 -26.30
CA ASP A 311 4.05 7.80 -26.70
C ASP A 311 3.03 7.65 -25.56
N GLY A 312 1.79 8.07 -25.78
CA GLY A 312 0.72 7.96 -24.79
C GLY A 312 0.35 6.52 -24.38
N THR A 313 0.98 5.48 -24.95
CA THR A 313 0.83 4.08 -24.52
C THR A 313 2.06 3.52 -23.81
N ASP A 314 3.00 4.37 -23.41
CA ASP A 314 4.29 3.98 -22.85
C ASP A 314 5.19 3.22 -23.85
N ALA A 315 4.83 3.18 -25.14
CA ALA A 315 5.62 2.55 -26.19
C ALA A 315 6.75 3.47 -26.66
N VAL A 316 7.93 2.90 -26.90
CA VAL A 316 9.10 3.69 -27.31
C VAL A 316 8.89 4.29 -28.70
N VAL A 317 9.03 5.61 -28.80
CA VAL A 317 9.01 6.36 -30.06
C VAL A 317 10.38 6.25 -30.71
N THR A 318 10.56 5.21 -31.53
CA THR A 318 11.88 4.87 -32.09
C THR A 318 12.46 5.92 -33.03
N ASP A 319 11.63 6.81 -33.58
CA ASP A 319 12.06 7.86 -34.49
C ASP A 319 12.59 9.10 -33.75
N PHE A 320 12.41 9.17 -32.41
CA PHE A 320 13.02 10.23 -31.62
C PHE A 320 14.55 10.03 -31.53
N SER A 321 15.28 11.00 -32.08
CA SER A 321 16.75 11.07 -32.04
C SER A 321 17.26 12.40 -31.46
N GLY A 322 16.39 13.14 -30.77
CA GLY A 322 16.70 14.43 -30.17
C GLY A 322 17.51 14.30 -28.87
N THR A 323 17.58 15.39 -28.12
CA THR A 323 18.22 15.48 -26.79
C THR A 323 17.19 15.93 -25.75
N VAL A 324 17.49 15.71 -24.47
CA VAL A 324 16.72 16.25 -23.35
C VAL A 324 17.62 17.07 -22.44
N ASP A 325 17.08 18.12 -21.84
CA ASP A 325 17.70 18.85 -20.75
C ASP A 325 17.34 18.19 -19.42
N ILE A 326 18.36 17.75 -18.70
CA ILE A 326 18.22 17.01 -17.44
C ILE A 326 18.37 17.97 -16.26
N SER A 327 17.43 17.91 -15.34
CA SER A 327 17.41 18.63 -14.08
C SER A 327 16.95 17.72 -12.94
N SER A 328 16.96 18.22 -11.70
CA SER A 328 16.47 17.49 -10.54
C SER A 328 15.82 18.45 -9.54
N SER A 329 14.92 17.94 -8.70
CA SER A 329 14.42 18.67 -7.52
C SER A 329 15.51 18.86 -6.44
N CYS A 330 16.59 18.08 -6.55
CA CYS A 330 17.80 18.17 -5.75
C CYS A 330 18.98 18.74 -6.56
N THR A 331 20.09 19.00 -5.89
CA THR A 331 21.32 19.50 -6.52
C THR A 331 22.06 18.37 -7.22
N LEU A 332 21.93 18.29 -8.55
CA LEU A 332 22.83 17.51 -9.39
C LEU A 332 24.24 18.14 -9.34
N ASP A 333 25.26 17.31 -9.16
CA ASP A 333 26.68 17.71 -9.29
C ASP A 333 27.35 17.07 -10.51
N ALA A 334 26.70 16.09 -11.16
CA ALA A 334 27.03 15.62 -12.50
C ALA A 334 25.78 15.17 -13.26
N GLY A 335 25.84 15.24 -14.60
CA GLY A 335 24.79 14.72 -15.49
C GLY A 335 23.62 15.67 -15.76
N GLN A 336 23.66 16.91 -15.26
CA GLN A 336 22.69 17.96 -15.57
C GLN A 336 22.90 18.59 -16.96
N GLY A 337 21.86 19.25 -17.49
CA GLY A 337 21.89 19.95 -18.77
C GLY A 337 21.57 19.02 -19.95
N THR A 338 21.93 19.47 -21.16
CA THR A 338 21.58 18.77 -22.40
C THR A 338 22.27 17.41 -22.51
N SER A 339 21.47 16.36 -22.71
CA SER A 339 21.91 14.98 -22.89
C SER A 339 22.59 14.75 -24.23
N PRO A 340 23.29 13.61 -24.41
CA PRO A 340 23.56 13.07 -25.73
C PRO A 340 22.27 12.77 -26.52
N ALA A 341 22.39 12.67 -27.85
CA ALA A 341 21.27 12.32 -28.71
C ALA A 341 20.77 10.89 -28.47
N PHE A 342 19.46 10.71 -28.51
CA PHE A 342 18.82 9.41 -28.34
C PHE A 342 19.11 8.51 -29.54
N THR A 343 19.20 7.20 -29.31
CA THR A 343 19.28 6.20 -30.39
C THR A 343 18.04 5.34 -30.33
N SER A 344 17.28 5.32 -31.42
CA SER A 344 16.02 4.57 -31.50
C SER A 344 15.05 4.88 -30.35
N GLY A 345 14.90 6.16 -29.99
CA GLY A 345 14.02 6.59 -28.90
C GLY A 345 14.55 6.32 -27.49
N VAL A 346 15.79 5.85 -27.31
CA VAL A 346 16.34 5.53 -25.99
C VAL A 346 17.72 6.14 -25.76
N LEU A 347 17.89 6.84 -24.65
CA LEU A 347 19.17 7.13 -24.02
C LEU A 347 19.46 6.01 -23.01
N SER A 348 20.18 4.99 -23.46
CA SER A 348 20.33 3.71 -22.74
C SER A 348 21.04 3.81 -21.40
N SER A 349 21.90 4.81 -21.23
CA SER A 349 22.63 5.09 -20.00
C SER A 349 23.12 6.54 -20.00
N HIS A 350 22.78 7.27 -18.95
CA HIS A 350 23.31 8.60 -18.67
C HIS A 350 23.74 8.67 -17.21
N THR A 351 24.98 9.06 -16.96
CA THR A 351 25.53 9.10 -15.60
C THR A 351 25.13 10.40 -14.93
N VAL A 352 24.53 10.30 -13.75
CA VAL A 352 24.14 11.40 -12.89
C VAL A 352 24.73 11.20 -11.49
N SER A 353 24.94 12.29 -10.77
CA SER A 353 25.18 12.26 -9.32
C SER A 353 24.45 13.43 -8.69
N ILE A 354 23.95 13.20 -7.47
CA ILE A 354 23.22 14.19 -6.69
C ILE A 354 24.00 14.43 -5.40
N SER A 355 24.23 15.69 -5.07
CA SER A 355 25.05 16.12 -3.94
C SER A 355 24.25 16.53 -2.72
N SER A 356 22.99 16.93 -2.87
CA SER A 356 22.13 17.29 -1.74
C SER A 356 21.29 16.11 -1.27
N VAL A 357 21.12 16.00 0.05
CA VAL A 357 20.20 15.02 0.65
C VAL A 357 18.74 15.43 0.52
N GLY A 358 17.84 14.45 0.62
CA GLY A 358 16.38 14.67 0.60
C GLY A 358 15.68 13.92 -0.53
N SER A 359 14.38 14.18 -0.68
CA SER A 359 13.52 13.56 -1.68
C SER A 359 13.76 14.17 -3.06
N CYS A 360 14.41 13.42 -3.94
CA CYS A 360 14.87 13.87 -5.23
C CYS A 360 14.07 13.23 -6.37
N THR A 361 13.73 14.02 -7.39
CA THR A 361 13.24 13.55 -8.68
C THR A 361 14.16 14.06 -9.77
N ILE A 362 14.40 13.28 -10.81
CA ILE A 362 15.08 13.75 -12.03
C ILE A 362 14.02 14.11 -13.06
N THR A 363 14.19 15.26 -13.71
CA THR A 363 13.32 15.72 -14.79
C THR A 363 14.11 15.78 -16.09
N ALA A 364 13.53 15.25 -17.17
CA ALA A 364 14.04 15.34 -18.52
C ALA A 364 13.04 16.13 -19.36
N THR A 365 13.46 17.24 -19.96
CA THR A 365 12.61 18.06 -20.84
C THR A 365 13.20 18.04 -22.24
N ASN A 366 12.37 17.90 -23.28
CA ASN A 366 12.83 17.95 -24.66
C ASN A 366 13.62 19.24 -24.90
N SER A 367 14.87 19.16 -25.37
CA SER A 367 15.69 20.37 -25.58
C SER A 367 15.16 21.26 -26.72
N ALA A 368 14.27 20.73 -27.57
CA ALA A 368 13.72 21.44 -28.73
C ALA A 368 12.25 21.85 -28.58
N ASP A 369 11.54 21.36 -27.56
CA ASP A 369 10.11 21.58 -27.36
C ASP A 369 9.75 21.45 -25.86
N SER A 370 8.54 21.03 -25.51
CA SER A 370 7.96 21.14 -24.16
C SER A 370 7.62 19.80 -23.51
N GLU A 371 7.77 18.67 -24.22
CA GLU A 371 7.53 17.36 -23.63
C GLU A 371 8.51 17.12 -22.47
N THR A 372 8.01 16.60 -21.36
CA THR A 372 8.80 16.39 -20.16
C THR A 372 8.55 15.01 -19.59
N GLY A 373 9.38 14.63 -18.64
CA GLY A 373 9.29 13.38 -17.92
C GLY A 373 9.93 13.55 -16.55
N VAL A 374 9.29 13.04 -15.52
CA VAL A 374 9.81 13.08 -14.15
C VAL A 374 9.99 11.65 -13.67
N SER A 375 11.14 11.35 -13.08
CA SER A 375 11.38 10.03 -12.47
C SER A 375 10.46 9.82 -11.28
N ASN A 376 10.45 8.61 -10.73
CA ASN A 376 9.98 8.45 -9.36
C ASN A 376 10.78 9.36 -8.40
N SER A 377 10.17 9.72 -7.27
CA SER A 377 10.94 10.30 -6.17
C SER A 377 11.82 9.23 -5.52
N PHE A 378 13.03 9.61 -5.11
CA PHE A 378 13.99 8.76 -4.40
C PHE A 378 14.81 9.62 -3.41
N ASN A 379 15.12 9.07 -2.24
CA ASN A 379 15.89 9.78 -1.24
C ASN A 379 17.38 9.80 -1.59
N VAL A 380 18.04 10.89 -1.25
CA VAL A 380 19.50 10.96 -1.22
C VAL A 380 19.92 11.11 0.24
N THR A 381 20.70 10.17 0.75
CA THR A 381 21.21 10.17 2.12
C THR A 381 22.68 10.57 2.15
N PRO A 382 23.21 11.06 3.29
CA PRO A 382 24.60 11.49 3.36
C PRO A 382 25.57 10.35 3.02
N GLY A 383 26.58 10.65 2.22
CA GLY A 383 27.68 9.73 1.94
C GLY A 383 28.58 9.46 3.15
N ALA A 384 29.68 8.74 2.92
CA ALA A 384 30.68 8.49 3.97
C ALA A 384 31.25 9.80 4.52
N ALA A 385 31.46 9.85 5.84
CA ALA A 385 32.02 11.01 6.52
C ALA A 385 33.39 11.41 5.91
N SER A 386 33.50 12.68 5.52
CA SER A 386 34.70 13.30 5.02
C SER A 386 35.26 14.28 6.04
N ALA A 387 36.55 14.17 6.34
CA ALA A 387 37.22 15.07 7.26
C ALA A 387 37.30 16.51 6.71
N THR A 388 37.25 16.68 5.39
CA THR A 388 37.35 18.01 4.75
C THR A 388 36.09 18.86 4.90
N SER A 389 34.95 18.22 5.15
CA SER A 389 33.64 18.88 5.26
C SER A 389 33.02 18.76 6.64
N THR A 390 33.44 17.78 7.44
CA THR A 390 33.03 17.60 8.85
C THR A 390 33.22 18.91 9.62
N GLN A 391 32.22 19.25 10.43
CA GLN A 391 32.19 20.47 11.21
C GLN A 391 32.47 20.22 12.69
N ILE A 392 33.06 21.22 13.34
CA ILE A 392 33.24 21.25 14.79
C ILE A 392 32.52 22.49 15.30
N THR A 393 31.57 22.32 16.21
CA THR A 393 30.84 23.39 16.88
C THR A 393 31.06 23.32 18.40
N ALA A 394 30.66 24.37 19.09
CA ALA A 394 30.74 24.46 20.54
C ALA A 394 29.48 25.11 21.11
N SER A 395 29.04 24.67 22.29
CA SER A 395 27.88 25.20 23.01
C SER A 395 28.13 25.10 24.53
N PRO A 396 28.21 26.22 25.26
CA PRO A 396 28.14 27.57 24.73
C PRO A 396 29.39 27.95 23.94
N THR A 397 29.23 28.68 22.83
CA THR A 397 30.36 29.30 22.13
C THR A 397 31.07 30.38 22.96
N VAL A 398 30.46 30.75 24.09
CA VAL A 398 30.91 31.81 25.00
C VAL A 398 30.74 31.31 26.43
N ILE A 399 31.85 31.08 27.13
CA ILE A 399 31.83 30.64 28.52
C ILE A 399 32.67 31.59 29.37
N PHE A 400 32.39 31.63 30.68
CA PHE A 400 33.12 32.53 31.55
C PHE A 400 34.59 32.08 31.69
N ASN A 401 35.52 33.03 31.69
CA ASN A 401 36.96 32.77 31.82
C ASN A 401 37.38 32.57 33.29
N ASP A 402 36.70 31.68 34.01
CA ASP A 402 36.91 31.43 35.43
C ASP A 402 37.74 30.17 35.74
N GLY A 403 38.10 29.38 34.72
CA GLY A 403 38.79 28.11 34.91
C GLY A 403 37.87 26.93 35.25
N PHE A 404 36.56 27.14 35.29
CA PHE A 404 35.56 26.15 35.72
C PHE A 404 34.38 26.01 34.76
N SER A 405 34.02 27.08 34.07
CA SER A 405 32.94 27.10 33.10
C SER A 405 33.26 26.16 31.94
N THR A 406 32.24 25.52 31.41
CA THR A 406 32.41 24.48 30.40
C THR A 406 31.60 24.75 29.15
N SER A 407 32.16 24.39 28.00
CA SER A 407 31.47 24.28 26.73
C SER A 407 31.47 22.83 26.27
N THR A 408 30.34 22.34 25.82
CA THR A 408 30.25 21.10 25.04
C THR A 408 30.73 21.40 23.62
N ILE A 409 31.76 20.69 23.18
CA ILE A 409 32.20 20.68 21.78
C ILE A 409 31.45 19.56 21.08
N THR A 410 30.86 19.85 19.92
CA THR A 410 30.16 18.87 19.10
C THR A 410 30.83 18.78 17.73
N VAL A 411 31.31 17.61 17.33
CA VAL A 411 31.75 17.34 15.96
C VAL A 411 30.57 16.78 15.19
N GLN A 412 30.12 17.45 14.14
CA GLN A 412 29.15 16.91 13.19
C GLN A 412 29.91 16.34 12.00
N ALA A 413 30.00 15.00 11.91
CA ALA A 413 30.52 14.35 10.73
C ALA A 413 29.67 14.75 9.51
N ARG A 414 30.31 15.17 8.42
CA ARG A 414 29.65 15.51 7.15
C ARG A 414 30.29 14.73 6.01
N ASP A 415 29.52 14.39 5.00
CA ASP A 415 30.05 13.73 3.80
C ASP A 415 30.80 14.72 2.89
N ALA A 416 31.42 14.23 1.83
CA ALA A 416 32.20 15.08 0.91
C ALA A 416 31.38 16.19 0.22
N SER A 417 30.06 16.03 0.14
CA SER A 417 29.12 17.00 -0.43
C SER A 417 28.61 18.02 0.61
N GLY A 418 29.01 17.88 1.87
CA GLY A 418 28.67 18.80 2.97
C GLY A 418 27.41 18.41 3.75
N ASN A 419 26.81 17.26 3.47
CA ASN A 419 25.61 16.80 4.17
C ASN A 419 25.97 16.18 5.52
N ASN A 420 25.17 16.44 6.55
CA ASN A 420 25.36 15.86 7.89
C ASN A 420 25.19 14.36 7.83
N VAL A 421 26.25 13.61 8.15
CA VAL A 421 26.18 12.18 8.39
C VAL A 421 25.28 11.95 9.60
N THR A 422 24.39 10.98 9.49
CA THR A 422 23.35 10.74 10.50
C THR A 422 23.64 9.50 11.36
N VAL A 423 24.83 8.89 11.22
CA VAL A 423 25.26 7.70 11.97
C VAL A 423 26.62 7.90 12.63
N GLY A 424 26.77 7.41 13.86
CA GLY A 424 28.05 7.41 14.57
C GLY A 424 28.93 6.20 14.25
N GLY A 425 30.04 6.07 14.97
CA GLY A 425 31.02 4.98 14.86
C GLY A 425 32.37 5.39 14.28
N ALA A 426 32.55 6.65 13.89
CA ALA A 426 33.86 7.15 13.50
C ALA A 426 34.72 7.42 14.73
N THR A 427 36.02 7.23 14.60
CA THR A 427 36.97 7.58 15.65
C THR A 427 37.30 9.06 15.55
N ILE A 428 36.83 9.85 16.53
CA ILE A 428 37.16 11.27 16.66
C ILE A 428 38.23 11.48 17.73
N ALA A 429 39.24 12.30 17.42
CA ALA A 429 40.18 12.83 18.41
C ALA A 429 40.22 14.36 18.30
N LEU A 430 40.10 15.06 19.44
CA LEU A 430 40.07 16.52 19.53
C LEU A 430 41.30 17.08 20.24
N SER A 431 41.66 18.32 19.93
CA SER A 431 42.67 19.12 20.64
C SER A 431 42.25 20.58 20.74
N ALA A 432 42.65 21.27 21.80
CA ALA A 432 42.34 22.69 22.03
C ALA A 432 43.62 23.48 22.28
N THR A 433 43.66 24.74 21.81
CA THR A 433 44.81 25.65 22.04
C THR A 433 44.87 26.22 23.44
N ASP A 434 43.73 26.28 24.14
CA ASP A 434 43.62 26.71 25.54
C ASP A 434 42.44 25.99 26.21
N GLY A 435 42.38 26.00 27.54
CA GLY A 435 41.44 25.22 28.33
C GLY A 435 41.81 23.74 28.42
N SER A 436 40.88 22.91 28.88
CA SER A 436 41.06 21.46 29.02
C SER A 436 39.91 20.68 28.38
N LEU A 437 40.21 19.74 27.48
CA LEU A 437 39.23 18.87 26.83
C LEU A 437 39.08 17.53 27.57
N GLY A 438 37.84 17.12 27.78
CA GLY A 438 37.47 15.78 28.21
C GLY A 438 37.58 14.75 27.07
N SER A 439 37.19 13.51 27.39
CA SER A 439 37.09 12.43 26.40
C SER A 439 35.97 12.67 25.39
N VAL A 440 36.17 12.22 24.16
CA VAL A 440 35.14 12.27 23.13
C VAL A 440 34.12 11.15 23.34
N THR A 441 32.84 11.51 23.27
CA THR A 441 31.67 10.63 23.33
C THR A 441 31.04 10.57 21.95
N ASP A 442 30.76 9.39 21.43
CA ASP A 442 30.01 9.20 20.19
C ASP A 442 28.51 9.15 20.49
N ASN A 443 27.75 10.10 19.93
CA ASN A 443 26.29 10.17 20.15
C ASN A 443 25.50 9.27 19.20
N SER A 444 26.18 8.47 18.37
CA SER A 444 25.60 7.50 17.45
C SER A 444 24.73 8.07 16.31
N ASN A 445 24.61 9.40 16.19
CA ASN A 445 23.84 10.10 15.16
C ASN A 445 24.71 10.93 14.20
N GLY A 446 26.00 10.59 14.10
CA GLY A 446 26.99 11.34 13.32
C GLY A 446 27.57 12.55 14.06
N THR A 447 27.09 12.82 15.27
CA THR A 447 27.70 13.80 16.18
C THR A 447 28.54 13.15 17.27
N TYR A 448 29.57 13.87 17.72
CA TYR A 448 30.48 13.45 18.79
C TYR A 448 30.69 14.61 19.75
N THR A 449 30.63 14.39 21.06
CA THR A 449 30.75 15.45 22.06
C THR A 449 31.98 15.32 22.95
N ALA A 450 32.56 16.45 23.36
CA ALA A 450 33.59 16.50 24.40
C ALA A 450 33.40 17.78 25.22
N THR A 451 33.66 17.73 26.52
CA THR A 451 33.59 18.94 27.36
C THR A 451 34.91 19.69 27.33
N LEU A 452 34.89 20.95 26.89
CA LEU A 452 35.94 21.92 27.09
C LEU A 452 35.69 22.65 28.42
N THR A 453 36.70 22.73 29.29
CA THR A 453 36.71 23.59 30.48
C THR A 453 37.55 24.83 30.18
N SER A 454 37.04 26.01 30.55
CA SER A 454 37.68 27.30 30.29
C SER A 454 39.02 27.43 31.01
N SER A 455 39.87 28.32 30.51
CA SER A 455 41.00 28.83 31.29
C SER A 455 40.56 30.08 32.06
N ILE A 456 41.47 30.63 32.87
CA ILE A 456 41.26 31.92 33.55
C ILE A 456 41.63 33.13 32.68
N ILE A 457 42.06 32.90 31.44
CA ILE A 457 42.59 33.93 30.54
C ILE A 457 41.52 34.26 29.51
N GLU A 458 41.18 35.55 29.39
CA GLU A 458 40.33 36.02 28.30
C GLU A 458 40.97 35.70 26.96
N GLY A 459 40.22 35.08 26.08
CA GLY A 459 40.73 34.68 24.79
C GLY A 459 39.83 33.67 24.10
N THR A 460 40.33 33.14 23.00
CA THR A 460 39.59 32.18 22.20
C THR A 460 40.37 30.87 22.20
N ALA A 461 39.73 29.81 22.71
CA ALA A 461 40.21 28.45 22.48
C ALA A 461 39.78 28.00 21.09
N THR A 462 40.75 27.58 20.27
CA THR A 462 40.49 26.95 18.97
C THR A 462 40.54 25.44 19.15
N ILE A 463 39.46 24.76 18.78
CA ILE A 463 39.33 23.31 18.86
C ILE A 463 39.49 22.72 17.47
N THR A 464 40.47 21.83 17.31
CA THR A 464 40.74 21.08 16.09
C THR A 464 40.53 19.58 16.32
N GLY A 465 40.40 18.80 15.26
CA GLY A 465 40.18 17.36 15.41
C GLY A 465 40.63 16.48 14.25
N THR A 466 40.48 15.17 14.43
CA THR A 466 40.66 14.15 13.38
C THR A 466 39.43 13.23 13.30
N LEU A 467 39.13 12.75 12.09
CA LEU A 467 38.09 11.76 11.75
C LEU A 467 38.78 10.51 11.18
N ASN A 468 38.70 9.39 11.90
CA ASN A 468 39.38 8.14 11.56
C ASN A 468 40.89 8.33 11.28
N GLY A 469 41.52 9.24 12.02
CA GLY A 469 42.93 9.61 11.87
C GLY A 469 43.24 10.67 10.81
N ASN A 470 42.26 11.13 10.03
CA ASN A 470 42.43 12.22 9.06
C ASN A 470 42.08 13.57 9.68
N ALA A 471 42.87 14.62 9.43
CA ALA A 471 42.60 15.94 10.00
C ALA A 471 41.27 16.54 9.51
N ILE A 472 40.44 16.98 10.45
CA ILE A 472 39.23 17.75 10.15
C ILE A 472 39.64 19.16 9.73
N SER A 473 39.11 19.66 8.62
CA SER A 473 39.48 20.99 8.11
C SER A 473 38.83 22.13 8.88
N ASP A 474 37.65 21.88 9.47
CA ASP A 474 36.96 22.83 10.33
C ASP A 474 37.52 22.88 11.76
N ASN A 475 37.24 23.97 12.46
CA ASN A 475 37.55 24.14 13.86
C ASN A 475 36.44 24.91 14.59
N ALA A 476 36.18 24.57 15.84
CA ALA A 476 35.31 25.38 16.70
C ALA A 476 36.13 26.43 17.43
N GLN A 477 35.47 27.52 17.79
CA GLN A 477 36.01 28.53 18.68
C GLN A 477 35.10 28.68 19.88
N VAL A 478 35.71 28.66 21.07
CA VAL A 478 35.03 29.02 22.31
C VAL A 478 35.69 30.27 22.84
N GLU A 479 34.91 31.34 22.95
CA GLU A 479 35.32 32.57 23.61
C GLU A 479 35.24 32.35 25.13
N PHE A 480 36.38 32.47 25.79
CA PHE A 480 36.43 32.64 27.23
C PHE A 480 36.20 34.13 27.48
N ALA A 481 34.92 34.49 27.63
CA ALA A 481 34.46 35.87 27.60
C ALA A 481 34.22 36.45 28.97
N ALA A 482 34.26 37.78 28.98
CA ALA A 482 33.59 38.59 29.96
C ALA A 482 32.19 38.98 29.43
N PHE A 483 31.12 38.36 29.95
CA PHE A 483 29.74 38.73 29.62
C PHE A 483 29.47 40.24 29.82
N ASN A 484 28.91 40.92 28.81
CA ASN A 484 28.72 42.38 28.85
C ASN A 484 27.46 42.80 29.64
N LYS A 485 26.50 41.88 29.81
CA LYS A 485 25.34 42.03 30.70
C LYS A 485 25.30 40.86 31.68
N ILE A 486 25.69 41.12 32.93
CA ILE A 486 25.60 40.13 34.01
C ILE A 486 24.51 40.57 34.96
N TRP A 487 23.55 39.69 35.23
CA TRP A 487 22.52 39.97 36.21
C TRP A 487 23.14 40.06 37.61
N ARG A 488 22.91 41.19 38.29
CA ARG A 488 23.40 41.48 39.63
C ARG A 488 22.30 41.52 40.68
N SER A 489 21.08 41.86 40.26
CA SER A 489 19.97 42.23 41.13
C SER A 489 20.30 43.43 42.03
N GLN A 490 19.33 44.31 42.29
CA GLN A 490 19.49 45.44 43.19
C GLN A 490 19.07 45.08 44.61
N VAL A 491 19.67 45.76 45.59
CA VAL A 491 19.19 45.69 46.97
C VAL A 491 17.94 46.56 47.09
N GLY A 492 16.83 45.98 47.52
CA GLY A 492 15.57 46.73 47.61
C GLY A 492 14.34 45.85 47.76
N SER A 493 13.22 46.32 47.22
CA SER A 493 12.00 45.52 47.16
C SER A 493 12.21 44.31 46.22
N VAL A 494 11.49 43.21 46.48
CA VAL A 494 11.58 42.02 45.61
C VAL A 494 11.14 42.35 44.18
N ALA A 495 10.17 43.26 43.99
CA ALA A 495 9.71 43.66 42.67
C ALA A 495 10.84 44.35 41.88
N ASP A 496 11.49 45.35 42.48
CA ASP A 496 12.57 46.09 41.83
C ASP A 496 13.81 45.20 41.63
N ALA A 497 14.12 44.32 42.59
CA ALA A 497 15.25 43.38 42.56
C ALA A 497 15.13 42.29 41.49
N ARG A 498 13.93 42.04 40.98
CA ARG A 498 13.63 41.04 39.94
C ARG A 498 13.35 41.66 38.57
N ASN A 499 13.03 42.95 38.51
CA ASN A 499 12.62 43.63 37.29
C ASN A 499 13.72 43.58 36.21
N TRP A 500 13.50 42.83 35.12
CA TRP A 500 14.42 42.75 33.99
C TRP A 500 14.75 44.13 33.40
N ASP A 501 13.75 45.02 33.37
CA ASP A 501 13.82 46.34 32.73
C ASP A 501 14.39 47.44 33.65
N ASP A 502 14.87 47.08 34.84
CA ASP A 502 15.61 48.03 35.68
C ASP A 502 17.11 48.03 35.32
N PRO A 503 17.68 49.14 34.81
CA PRO A 503 19.10 49.26 34.51
C PRO A 503 20.04 48.91 35.67
N VAL A 504 19.61 49.11 36.92
CA VAL A 504 20.41 48.89 38.13
C VAL A 504 20.66 47.41 38.39
N ASN A 505 19.80 46.52 37.90
CA ASN A 505 19.95 45.08 38.05
C ASN A 505 21.05 44.48 37.17
N TRP A 506 21.67 45.27 36.29
CA TRP A 506 22.65 44.82 35.32
C TRP A 506 24.05 45.35 35.61
N SER A 507 25.08 44.52 35.41
CA SER A 507 26.49 44.89 35.64
C SER A 507 26.96 46.13 34.87
N SER A 508 26.32 46.42 33.74
CA SER A 508 26.60 47.56 32.87
C SER A 508 25.80 48.83 33.21
N GLY A 509 24.83 48.76 34.13
CA GLY A 509 23.93 49.89 34.43
C GLY A 509 22.93 50.20 33.32
N SER A 510 22.61 49.25 32.44
CA SER A 510 21.66 49.39 31.33
C SER A 510 20.98 48.05 31.01
N VAL A 511 19.70 48.10 30.62
CA VAL A 511 18.90 46.92 30.24
C VAL A 511 19.50 46.24 28.99
N PRO A 512 19.46 44.90 28.89
CA PRO A 512 19.87 44.17 27.70
C PRO A 512 19.04 44.54 26.46
N LEU A 513 19.71 44.63 25.33
CA LEU A 513 19.13 44.81 24.00
C LEU A 513 19.29 43.53 23.17
N SER A 514 18.70 43.53 21.98
CA SER A 514 18.77 42.40 21.03
C SER A 514 20.18 42.07 20.54
N THR A 515 21.21 42.86 20.88
CA THR A 515 22.62 42.63 20.53
C THR A 515 23.46 42.11 21.70
N ASP A 516 22.90 42.05 22.91
CA ASP A 516 23.68 41.79 24.12
C ASP A 516 23.79 40.30 24.46
N LYS A 517 24.93 39.93 25.08
CA LYS A 517 25.21 38.61 25.63
C LYS A 517 24.96 38.64 27.14
N VAL A 518 23.93 37.91 27.58
CA VAL A 518 23.46 37.94 28.96
C VAL A 518 23.97 36.72 29.74
N LEU A 519 24.49 36.95 30.95
CA LEU A 519 24.72 35.91 31.95
C LEU A 519 23.77 36.10 33.13
N ILE A 520 23.04 35.04 33.46
CA ILE A 520 22.25 34.95 34.68
C ILE A 520 22.98 34.02 35.65
N PRO A 521 23.70 34.57 36.65
CA PRO A 521 24.45 33.76 37.58
C PRO A 521 23.53 33.14 38.66
N ALA A 522 23.96 32.00 39.20
CA ALA A 522 23.28 31.33 40.31
C ALA A 522 23.28 32.21 41.57
N ASN A 523 24.38 32.96 41.76
CA ASN A 523 24.55 33.89 42.86
C ASN A 523 24.87 35.29 42.31
N PRO A 524 23.86 36.16 42.14
CA PRO A 524 24.06 37.53 41.70
C PRO A 524 25.02 38.29 42.64
N SER A 525 25.84 39.18 42.09
CA SER A 525 26.93 39.80 42.85
C SER A 525 26.50 40.86 43.87
N VAL A 526 25.22 41.28 43.86
CA VAL A 526 24.70 42.36 44.71
C VAL A 526 23.46 41.90 45.49
N GLY A 527 22.40 41.50 44.79
CA GLY A 527 21.19 40.94 45.39
C GLY A 527 21.21 39.42 45.46
N ASN A 528 20.06 38.84 45.83
CA ASN A 528 19.84 37.39 45.82
C ASN A 528 18.61 36.97 45.02
N GLN A 529 18.12 37.86 44.16
CA GLN A 529 16.91 37.63 43.36
C GLN A 529 17.27 37.35 41.90
N GLN A 530 16.46 36.50 41.28
CA GLN A 530 16.58 36.08 39.89
C GLN A 530 15.57 36.84 39.00
N PRO A 531 15.88 37.11 37.73
CA PRO A 531 15.12 38.05 36.92
C PRO A 531 13.70 37.56 36.57
N VAL A 532 12.79 38.52 36.37
CA VAL A 532 11.44 38.34 35.84
C VAL A 532 11.32 39.16 34.56
N VAL A 533 10.97 38.49 33.46
CA VAL A 533 10.58 39.09 32.19
C VAL A 533 9.05 39.17 32.17
N ASP A 534 8.51 40.39 32.21
CA ASP A 534 7.06 40.65 32.21
C ASP A 534 6.59 41.56 31.06
N VAL A 535 7.51 41.92 30.16
CA VAL A 535 7.24 42.69 28.95
C VAL A 535 7.28 41.78 27.73
N THR A 536 6.27 41.88 26.88
CA THR A 536 6.19 41.12 25.62
C THR A 536 7.30 41.53 24.66
N ASN A 537 7.93 40.53 24.03
CA ASN A 537 9.02 40.70 23.07
C ASN A 537 10.31 41.30 23.66
N THR A 538 10.55 41.10 24.96
CA THR A 538 11.90 41.26 25.50
C THR A 538 12.85 40.38 24.70
N THR A 539 13.86 41.01 24.09
CA THR A 539 14.71 40.38 23.08
C THR A 539 16.18 40.53 23.44
N VAL A 540 16.92 39.42 23.40
CA VAL A 540 18.37 39.38 23.57
C VAL A 540 19.04 38.61 22.44
N ALA A 541 20.33 38.89 22.20
CA ALA A 541 21.09 38.11 21.23
C ALA A 541 21.29 36.68 21.76
N GLN A 542 21.85 36.57 22.96
CA GLN A 542 22.24 35.31 23.58
C GLN A 542 22.02 35.39 25.08
N ILE A 543 21.61 34.26 25.67
CA ILE A 543 21.49 34.13 27.12
C ILE A 543 22.16 32.85 27.59
N SER A 544 22.99 32.98 28.63
CA SER A 544 23.58 31.88 29.38
C SER A 544 23.05 31.91 30.82
N ILE A 545 22.45 30.82 31.27
CA ILE A 545 21.86 30.69 32.61
C ILE A 545 22.66 29.65 33.38
N GLU A 546 23.32 30.07 34.47
CA GLU A 546 24.11 29.16 35.30
C GLU A 546 23.25 28.10 35.98
N THR A 547 23.88 26.99 36.36
CA THR A 547 23.24 25.91 37.11
C THR A 547 22.60 26.43 38.40
N SER A 548 21.33 26.09 38.62
CA SER A 548 20.47 26.58 39.72
C SER A 548 19.97 28.03 39.61
N ALA A 549 20.34 28.77 38.56
CA ALA A 549 19.70 30.05 38.24
C ALA A 549 18.40 29.84 37.45
N THR A 550 17.56 30.86 37.41
CA THR A 550 16.25 30.80 36.74
C THR A 550 15.89 32.14 36.15
N VAL A 551 15.34 32.16 34.94
CA VAL A 551 14.60 33.31 34.42
C VAL A 551 13.12 33.00 34.55
N THR A 552 12.36 33.89 35.18
CA THR A 552 10.89 33.77 35.21
C THR A 552 10.28 34.58 34.08
N VAL A 553 9.41 33.98 33.28
CA VAL A 553 8.55 34.67 32.31
C VAL A 553 7.15 34.79 32.92
N SER A 554 6.53 35.95 32.83
CA SER A 554 5.22 36.19 33.44
C SER A 554 4.39 37.18 32.65
N GLY A 555 3.06 37.01 32.69
CA GLY A 555 2.12 37.97 32.10
C GLY A 555 1.53 37.52 30.77
N GLY A 556 1.72 36.26 30.37
CA GLY A 556 1.27 35.74 29.08
C GLY A 556 2.11 36.30 27.94
N VAL A 557 3.43 36.40 28.17
CA VAL A 557 4.35 37.09 27.25
C VAL A 557 5.27 36.11 26.55
N ASN A 558 5.77 36.55 25.39
CA ASN A 558 6.80 35.84 24.65
C ASN A 558 8.19 36.43 24.95
N PHE A 559 9.11 35.60 25.44
CA PHE A 559 10.53 35.94 25.57
C PHE A 559 11.28 35.48 24.32
N VAL A 560 12.09 36.37 23.73
CA VAL A 560 12.74 36.10 22.44
C VAL A 560 14.26 36.06 22.59
N VAL A 561 14.85 34.92 22.22
CA VAL A 561 16.29 34.75 22.10
C VAL A 561 16.61 34.55 20.63
N THR A 562 17.16 35.58 20.00
CA THR A 562 17.37 35.55 18.53
C THR A 562 18.47 34.59 18.08
N ASN A 563 19.32 34.14 19.00
CA ASN A 563 20.37 33.17 18.76
C ASN A 563 20.32 32.08 19.85
N GLU A 564 21.41 31.84 20.57
CA GLU A 564 21.57 30.71 21.48
C GLU A 564 20.96 30.99 22.87
N ALA A 565 20.18 30.04 23.38
CA ALA A 565 19.77 29.97 24.78
C ALA A 565 20.41 28.74 25.42
N SER A 566 21.35 28.95 26.36
CA SER A 566 22.16 27.85 26.89
C SER A 566 22.46 27.94 28.39
N GLY A 567 23.00 26.86 28.95
CA GLY A 567 23.50 26.78 30.32
C GLY A 567 22.71 25.81 31.21
N GLY A 568 23.21 25.56 32.42
CA GLY A 568 22.60 24.59 33.36
C GLY A 568 21.37 25.09 34.13
N GLY A 569 20.86 26.28 33.81
CA GLY A 569 19.72 26.90 34.48
C GLY A 569 18.39 26.68 33.78
N LYS A 570 17.36 27.39 34.24
CA LYS A 570 15.96 27.17 33.86
C LYS A 570 15.25 28.41 33.33
N ILE A 571 14.23 28.21 32.49
CA ILE A 571 13.23 29.24 32.17
C ILE A 571 11.86 28.72 32.63
N LEU A 572 11.20 29.45 33.53
CA LEU A 572 9.93 29.04 34.13
C LEU A 572 8.85 30.09 33.93
N GLY A 573 7.60 29.68 33.74
CA GLY A 573 6.45 30.56 33.63
C GLY A 573 5.14 29.79 33.77
N SER A 574 4.06 30.35 33.23
CA SER A 574 2.75 29.72 33.17
C SER A 574 2.45 29.13 31.78
N ASN A 575 1.34 28.41 31.65
CA ASN A 575 0.89 27.86 30.36
C ASN A 575 0.45 28.95 29.36
N ALA A 576 0.40 30.22 29.75
CA ALA A 576 0.14 31.34 28.85
C ALA A 576 1.43 32.00 28.33
N ASP A 577 2.58 31.69 28.91
CA ASP A 577 3.87 32.26 28.55
C ASP A 577 4.58 31.40 27.50
N SER A 578 5.41 32.02 26.68
CA SER A 578 6.12 31.32 25.60
C SER A 578 7.58 31.75 25.48
N LEU A 579 8.37 30.88 24.86
CA LEU A 579 9.76 31.13 24.49
C LEU A 579 9.93 30.91 22.98
N THR A 580 10.54 31.89 22.32
CA THR A 580 10.98 31.76 20.93
C THR A 580 12.51 31.74 20.88
N VAL A 581 13.07 30.71 20.25
CA VAL A 581 14.52 30.54 20.08
C VAL A 581 14.87 30.44 18.61
N GLY A 582 15.73 31.34 18.14
CA GLY A 582 16.23 31.37 16.76
C GLY A 582 17.49 30.53 16.51
N GLY A 583 18.23 30.18 17.57
CA GLY A 583 19.44 29.36 17.52
C GLY A 583 19.29 28.01 18.23
N ASN A 584 20.41 27.45 18.71
CA ASN A 584 20.39 26.20 19.47
C ASN A 584 19.79 26.40 20.87
N LEU A 585 19.21 25.32 21.40
CA LEU A 585 18.60 25.29 22.73
C LEU A 585 19.26 24.20 23.59
N ASP A 586 19.83 24.63 24.71
CA ASP A 586 20.51 23.76 25.67
C ASP A 586 20.37 24.29 27.10
N LEU A 587 19.18 24.09 27.69
CA LEU A 587 18.86 24.49 29.06
C LEU A 587 18.46 23.27 29.90
N LEU A 588 18.62 23.36 31.23
CA LEU A 588 18.24 22.25 32.12
C LEU A 588 16.74 21.95 32.07
N ASP A 589 15.91 22.99 31.97
CA ASP A 589 14.46 22.88 32.10
C ASP A 589 13.77 24.11 31.51
N ILE A 590 12.65 23.88 30.81
CA ILE A 590 11.72 24.91 30.37
C ILE A 590 10.32 24.48 30.77
N THR A 591 9.69 25.26 31.64
CA THR A 591 8.29 25.05 32.02
C THR A 591 7.48 26.26 31.56
N LEU A 592 6.98 26.18 30.34
CA LEU A 592 6.16 27.21 29.67
C LEU A 592 5.02 26.51 28.93
N GLY A 593 4.02 27.29 28.49
CA GLY A 593 2.93 26.74 27.69
C GLY A 593 3.40 26.27 26.33
N ASN A 594 4.14 27.13 25.63
CA ASN A 594 4.61 26.85 24.27
C ASN A 594 6.09 27.21 24.10
N VAL A 595 6.84 26.33 23.44
CA VAL A 595 8.20 26.60 22.97
C VAL A 595 8.22 26.55 21.45
N ILE A 596 8.72 27.62 20.84
CA ILE A 596 8.74 27.80 19.39
C ILE A 596 10.19 27.79 18.90
N LEU A 597 10.49 26.82 18.03
CA LEU A 597 11.75 26.70 17.32
C LEU A 597 11.59 27.33 15.93
N ASN A 598 12.11 28.55 15.74
CA ASN A 598 11.87 29.37 14.54
C ASN A 598 13.17 29.84 13.84
N GLY A 599 14.23 29.05 13.96
CA GLY A 599 15.52 29.38 13.38
C GLY A 599 15.51 29.45 11.85
N SER A 600 16.54 30.09 11.28
CA SER A 600 16.80 30.08 9.83
C SER A 600 17.80 29.01 9.41
N SER A 601 18.21 28.16 10.36
CA SER A 601 19.18 27.08 10.18
C SER A 601 18.73 25.92 11.06
N LYS A 602 19.23 24.72 10.76
CA LYS A 602 18.88 23.52 11.52
C LYS A 602 19.20 23.73 12.99
N GLN A 603 18.20 23.62 13.86
CA GLN A 603 18.36 23.82 15.30
C GLN A 603 18.71 22.49 15.98
N ILE A 604 19.63 22.56 16.93
CA ILE A 604 19.99 21.42 17.78
C ILE A 604 19.39 21.66 19.16
N VAL A 605 18.55 20.72 19.61
CA VAL A 605 17.99 20.71 20.97
C VAL A 605 18.65 19.58 21.74
N THR A 606 19.46 19.97 22.72
CA THR A 606 20.18 19.01 23.60
C THR A 606 19.40 18.76 24.89
N SER A 607 18.78 19.82 25.41
CA SER A 607 17.95 19.84 26.61
C SER A 607 17.13 21.14 26.64
N PRO A 608 15.92 21.19 27.22
CA PRO A 608 15.17 20.07 27.81
C PRO A 608 14.55 19.17 26.75
N ASN A 609 13.98 18.05 27.18
CA ASN A 609 13.33 17.07 26.31
C ASN A 609 11.86 16.82 26.67
N ASP A 610 11.33 17.57 27.63
CA ASP A 610 9.94 17.50 28.06
C ASP A 610 9.31 18.86 27.83
N PHE A 611 8.22 18.89 27.05
CA PHE A 611 7.47 20.10 26.72
C PHE A 611 5.99 19.93 27.03
N VAL A 612 5.33 21.05 27.31
CA VAL A 612 3.86 21.12 27.28
C VAL A 612 3.44 21.11 25.82
N ASP A 613 3.55 22.24 25.14
CA ASP A 613 3.41 22.33 23.68
C ASP A 613 4.77 22.63 23.03
N LEU A 614 5.01 22.02 21.87
CA LEU A 614 6.21 22.24 21.06
C LEU A 614 5.79 22.55 19.63
N GLU A 615 6.23 23.70 19.13
CA GLU A 615 6.06 24.11 17.74
C GLU A 615 7.39 24.13 17.00
N LEU A 616 7.45 23.37 15.90
CA LEU A 616 8.52 23.45 14.92
C LEU A 616 8.05 24.27 13.72
N ASP A 617 8.56 25.50 13.62
CA ASP A 617 8.32 26.44 12.51
C ASP A 617 9.66 26.82 11.89
N ASN A 618 10.37 25.80 11.40
CA ASN A 618 11.71 25.96 10.84
C ASN A 618 11.90 24.95 9.72
N SER A 619 11.84 25.42 8.47
CA SER A 619 12.02 24.60 7.27
C SER A 619 13.35 23.83 7.22
N ALA A 620 14.38 24.26 7.97
CA ALA A 620 15.65 23.54 8.09
C ALA A 620 15.62 22.38 9.10
N GLY A 621 14.53 22.26 9.87
CA GLY A 621 14.27 21.19 10.83
C GLY A 621 14.91 21.39 12.21
N ALA A 622 14.60 20.47 13.11
CA ALA A 622 15.18 20.39 14.45
C ALA A 622 15.63 18.96 14.78
N ASP A 623 16.84 18.86 15.34
CA ASP A 623 17.41 17.59 15.81
C ASP A 623 17.32 17.51 17.33
N PHE A 624 16.72 16.43 17.81
CA PHE A 624 16.78 16.02 19.21
C PHE A 624 17.83 14.93 19.38
N SER A 625 18.46 14.90 20.56
CA SER A 625 19.53 13.93 20.86
C SER A 625 19.14 12.89 21.93
N SER A 626 17.87 12.92 22.34
CA SER A 626 17.30 12.33 23.56
C SER A 626 15.87 11.87 23.30
N ASP A 627 15.29 11.13 24.26
CA ASP A 627 13.85 10.85 24.22
C ASP A 627 13.08 12.16 24.36
N LEU A 628 12.06 12.37 23.53
CA LEU A 628 11.25 13.58 23.52
C LEU A 628 9.83 13.28 24.03
N THR A 629 9.39 14.04 25.02
CA THR A 629 8.02 14.01 25.54
C THR A 629 7.32 15.34 25.25
N VAL A 630 6.15 15.28 24.63
CA VAL A 630 5.23 16.42 24.47
C VAL A 630 3.89 16.03 25.06
N THR A 631 3.55 16.67 26.17
CA THR A 631 2.34 16.32 26.95
C THR A 631 1.07 16.96 26.40
N GLY A 632 1.19 18.08 25.69
CA GLY A 632 0.13 18.74 24.93
C GLY A 632 0.26 18.48 23.44
N ASP A 633 0.27 19.55 22.64
CA ASP A 633 0.30 19.48 21.18
C ASP A 633 1.74 19.54 20.63
N LEU A 634 2.10 18.54 19.82
CA LEU A 634 3.26 18.62 18.93
C LEU A 634 2.82 19.16 17.56
N ASN A 635 3.16 20.42 17.28
CA ASN A 635 2.81 21.09 16.03
C ASN A 635 4.04 21.15 15.11
N LEU A 636 4.01 20.36 14.03
CA LEU A 636 5.04 20.37 13.00
C LEU A 636 4.57 21.27 11.85
N THR A 637 4.59 22.59 12.10
CA THR A 637 4.11 23.61 11.15
C THR A 637 4.94 23.60 9.86
N ASP A 638 6.27 23.61 9.98
CA ASP A 638 7.21 23.50 8.86
C ASP A 638 8.55 22.90 9.32
N GLY A 639 9.09 21.95 8.54
CA GLY A 639 10.34 21.26 8.80
C GLY A 639 10.18 19.86 9.42
N THR A 640 11.27 19.09 9.32
CA THR A 640 11.35 17.73 9.85
C THR A 640 11.84 17.72 11.29
N LEU A 641 11.10 17.04 12.17
CA LEU A 641 11.55 16.69 13.51
C LEU A 641 12.28 15.35 13.48
N PHE A 642 13.57 15.36 13.79
CA PHE A 642 14.41 14.17 13.74
C PHE A 642 14.62 13.55 15.12
N ILE A 643 14.34 12.24 15.22
CA ILE A 643 14.55 11.41 16.40
C ILE A 643 15.58 10.31 16.06
N PRO A 644 16.76 10.30 16.70
CA PRO A 644 17.85 9.41 16.32
C PRO A 644 17.64 7.98 16.84
N THR A 645 18.53 7.08 16.41
CA THR A 645 18.47 5.65 16.78
C THR A 645 18.38 5.41 18.29
N GLY A 646 17.41 4.59 18.68
CA GLY A 646 17.21 4.17 20.06
C GLY A 646 16.56 5.21 20.98
N LYS A 647 16.00 6.28 20.40
CA LYS A 647 15.20 7.29 21.14
C LYS A 647 13.71 7.14 20.86
N ASN A 648 12.92 7.63 21.79
CA ASN A 648 11.45 7.61 21.76
C ASN A 648 10.90 9.00 21.49
N LEU A 649 9.76 9.05 20.81
CA LEU A 649 8.88 10.21 20.79
C LEU A 649 7.58 9.84 21.48
N ILE A 650 7.26 10.53 22.57
CA ILE A 650 5.98 10.41 23.27
C ILE A 650 5.22 11.70 23.04
N ALA A 651 4.23 11.65 22.15
CA ALA A 651 3.35 12.79 21.88
C ALA A 651 1.97 12.28 21.48
N ASN A 652 0.93 12.57 22.27
CA ASN A 652 -0.41 12.03 22.00
C ASN A 652 -1.11 12.78 20.87
N SER A 653 -0.96 14.10 20.85
CA SER A 653 -1.53 14.98 19.84
C SER A 653 -0.43 15.46 18.90
N LYS A 654 -0.61 15.22 17.59
CA LYS A 654 0.33 15.65 16.56
C LYS A 654 -0.44 16.31 15.42
N THR A 655 0.06 17.45 14.97
CA THR A 655 -0.43 18.10 13.75
C THR A 655 0.72 18.27 12.77
N TYR A 656 0.42 18.08 11.48
CA TYR A 656 1.38 18.15 10.39
C TYR A 656 0.96 19.27 9.44
N GLY A 657 1.78 20.32 9.35
CA GLY A 657 1.70 21.32 8.30
C GLY A 657 2.25 20.79 6.96
N PRO A 658 2.18 21.58 5.87
CA PRO A 658 2.57 21.15 4.53
C PRO A 658 4.02 20.67 4.39
N GLY A 659 4.92 21.16 5.24
CA GLY A 659 6.34 20.78 5.31
C GLY A 659 6.71 19.98 6.56
N GLY A 660 5.73 19.59 7.39
CA GLY A 660 5.96 18.91 8.67
C GLY A 660 6.05 17.39 8.53
N SER A 661 7.11 16.79 9.05
CA SER A 661 7.29 15.33 9.07
C SER A 661 8.06 14.84 10.30
N LEU A 662 7.89 13.57 10.64
CA LEU A 662 8.75 12.87 11.59
C LEU A 662 9.76 12.02 10.82
N ARG A 663 11.02 12.04 11.27
CA ARG A 663 12.06 11.15 10.75
C ARG A 663 12.69 10.36 11.89
N PHE A 664 12.71 9.03 11.75
CA PHE A 664 13.28 8.11 12.71
C PHE A 664 14.38 7.27 12.08
N GLN A 665 15.39 6.96 12.89
CA GLN A 665 16.43 6.02 12.50
C GLN A 665 16.48 4.81 13.42
N ARG A 666 16.90 3.68 12.86
CA ARG A 666 17.29 2.49 13.62
C ARG A 666 18.56 1.92 13.05
N ARG A 667 19.63 1.98 13.84
CA ARG A 667 20.91 1.35 13.51
C ARG A 667 20.79 -0.17 13.66
N ILE A 668 21.06 -0.91 12.59
CA ILE A 668 21.18 -2.36 12.59
C ILE A 668 22.67 -2.70 12.68
N SER A 669 23.11 -3.15 13.84
CA SER A 669 24.48 -3.58 14.09
C SER A 669 24.59 -5.09 14.30
N GLY A 670 25.81 -5.57 14.56
CA GLY A 670 26.09 -6.96 14.89
C GLY A 670 26.54 -7.77 13.68
N VAL A 671 26.13 -9.04 13.63
CA VAL A 671 26.51 -9.96 12.55
C VAL A 671 25.41 -10.13 11.51
N ARG A 672 25.79 -10.67 10.35
CA ARG A 672 24.86 -11.20 9.35
C ARG A 672 23.81 -12.10 9.99
N GLY A 673 22.55 -11.96 9.57
CA GLY A 673 21.48 -12.84 10.02
C GLY A 673 20.09 -12.22 9.91
N TRP A 674 19.09 -12.95 10.38
CA TRP A 674 17.71 -12.49 10.41
C TRP A 674 17.51 -11.37 11.43
N ARG A 675 16.59 -10.46 11.12
CA ARG A 675 16.07 -9.39 11.96
C ARG A 675 14.55 -9.46 11.90
N ILE A 676 13.91 -9.15 13.03
CA ILE A 676 12.45 -8.95 13.08
C ILE A 676 12.22 -7.48 13.39
N ILE A 677 11.69 -6.77 12.40
CA ILE A 677 11.54 -5.32 12.44
C ILE A 677 10.13 -4.90 12.03
N SER A 678 9.75 -3.68 12.36
CA SER A 678 8.51 -3.04 11.93
C SER A 678 8.76 -1.58 11.59
N SER A 679 7.82 -0.93 10.92
CA SER A 679 7.88 0.51 10.68
C SER A 679 7.06 1.27 11.73
N PRO A 680 7.61 2.29 12.40
CA PRO A 680 6.86 3.18 13.30
C PRO A 680 6.04 4.24 12.54
N VAL A 681 6.19 4.36 11.22
CA VAL A 681 5.50 5.35 10.38
C VAL A 681 4.95 4.70 9.11
N ASN A 682 4.00 5.36 8.45
CA ASN A 682 3.49 4.93 7.16
C ASN A 682 4.56 5.04 6.06
N THR A 683 4.82 3.94 5.34
CA THR A 683 5.94 3.80 4.38
C THR A 683 5.75 2.61 3.43
N THR A 684 6.67 2.43 2.47
CA THR A 684 6.75 1.24 1.58
C THR A 684 7.88 0.29 1.97
N TYR A 685 7.87 -0.96 1.50
CA TYR A 685 9.02 -1.87 1.73
C TYR A 685 10.32 -1.34 1.12
N GLY A 686 10.23 -0.62 0.00
CA GLY A 686 11.36 0.02 -0.65
C GLY A 686 11.97 1.08 0.25
N ASP A 687 11.16 2.01 0.75
CA ASP A 687 11.63 3.10 1.61
C ASP A 687 12.08 2.59 2.99
N PHE A 688 11.31 1.68 3.60
CA PHE A 688 11.62 1.11 4.91
C PHE A 688 12.94 0.35 4.94
N LEU A 689 13.26 -0.39 3.87
CA LEU A 689 14.41 -1.29 3.80
C LEU A 689 15.52 -0.80 2.87
N ASP A 690 15.47 0.46 2.43
CA ASP A 690 16.41 1.02 1.46
C ASP A 690 17.87 1.00 1.95
N GLY A 691 18.08 1.17 3.25
CA GLY A 691 19.40 1.03 3.88
C GLY A 691 19.90 -0.41 4.00
N THR A 692 19.17 -1.40 3.46
CA THR A 692 19.55 -2.82 3.50
C THR A 692 19.47 -3.45 2.11
N LEU A 693 20.40 -4.35 1.81
CA LEU A 693 20.31 -5.13 0.58
C LEU A 693 19.06 -6.03 0.59
N THR A 694 18.19 -5.89 -0.41
CA THR A 694 17.00 -6.72 -0.61
C THR A 694 17.04 -7.54 -1.90
N GLN A 695 16.34 -8.68 -1.94
CA GLN A 695 16.28 -9.58 -3.09
C GLN A 695 15.01 -10.42 -3.09
N GLY A 696 14.70 -11.03 -4.24
CA GLY A 696 13.66 -12.06 -4.39
C GLY A 696 12.23 -11.54 -4.51
N TYR A 697 12.07 -10.25 -4.81
CA TYR A 697 10.80 -9.64 -5.21
C TYR A 697 11.02 -8.45 -6.14
N THR A 698 9.97 -8.04 -6.86
CA THR A 698 10.05 -6.97 -7.86
C THR A 698 10.46 -5.65 -7.20
N GLY A 699 11.41 -4.91 -7.79
CA GLY A 699 11.90 -3.64 -7.24
C GLY A 699 12.93 -3.76 -6.11
N SER A 700 13.21 -4.95 -5.59
CA SER A 700 14.30 -5.19 -4.62
C SER A 700 15.71 -4.89 -5.19
N THR A 701 16.71 -4.71 -4.32
CA THR A 701 18.09 -4.32 -4.68
C THR A 701 18.73 -5.24 -5.73
N LEU A 702 18.61 -6.56 -5.56
CA LEU A 702 19.14 -7.57 -6.50
C LEU A 702 18.08 -8.14 -7.46
N GLY A 703 16.83 -7.68 -7.38
CA GLY A 703 15.73 -8.06 -8.27
C GLY A 703 15.11 -9.45 -8.01
N ASN A 704 14.26 -9.87 -8.95
CA ASN A 704 13.43 -11.09 -8.90
C ASN A 704 13.78 -12.06 -10.03
N ALA A 705 15.02 -12.59 -10.04
CA ALA A 705 15.49 -13.50 -11.09
C ALA A 705 14.66 -14.81 -11.14
N ALA A 706 14.49 -15.37 -12.34
CA ALA A 706 13.62 -16.53 -12.58
C ALA A 706 14.03 -17.76 -11.73
N LEU A 707 13.10 -18.18 -10.87
CA LEU A 707 12.96 -19.49 -10.22
C LEU A 707 14.29 -20.19 -9.85
N ASP A 708 14.73 -19.97 -8.60
CA ASP A 708 15.70 -20.77 -7.81
C ASP A 708 17.16 -20.30 -7.70
N SER A 709 17.49 -19.03 -7.97
CA SER A 709 18.85 -18.49 -7.68
C SER A 709 18.94 -17.43 -6.57
N LEU A 710 17.85 -16.73 -6.24
CA LEU A 710 17.80 -15.72 -5.17
C LEU A 710 16.52 -15.90 -4.35
N GLN A 711 16.64 -16.46 -3.14
CA GLN A 711 15.52 -16.56 -2.21
C GLN A 711 15.20 -15.18 -1.62
N PRO A 712 13.91 -14.80 -1.47
CA PRO A 712 13.55 -13.53 -0.87
C PRO A 712 14.10 -13.41 0.54
N ASN A 713 14.76 -12.28 0.80
CA ASN A 713 15.32 -11.99 2.13
C ASN A 713 14.40 -11.11 2.96
N VAL A 714 13.28 -10.64 2.41
CA VAL A 714 12.25 -9.88 3.09
C VAL A 714 10.98 -10.70 3.07
N LEU A 715 10.46 -11.01 4.25
CA LEU A 715 9.31 -11.89 4.41
C LEU A 715 8.35 -11.33 5.46
N THR A 716 7.06 -11.46 5.21
CA THR A 716 5.98 -11.34 6.19
C THR A 716 5.40 -12.72 6.49
N TYR A 717 4.57 -12.84 7.51
CA TYR A 717 3.90 -14.09 7.85
C TYR A 717 2.38 -13.90 7.83
N LEU A 718 1.68 -14.71 7.02
CA LEU A 718 0.22 -14.63 6.87
C LEU A 718 -0.45 -15.87 7.47
N GLU A 719 -1.07 -15.69 8.64
CA GLU A 719 -1.69 -16.78 9.42
C GLU A 719 -2.90 -17.41 8.70
N THR A 720 -3.59 -16.68 7.85
CA THR A 720 -4.77 -17.17 7.13
C THR A 720 -4.44 -18.19 6.02
N VAL A 721 -3.17 -18.33 5.65
CA VAL A 721 -2.74 -19.29 4.62
C VAL A 721 -2.74 -20.70 5.19
N VAL A 722 -3.49 -21.59 4.53
CA VAL A 722 -3.50 -23.03 4.83
C VAL A 722 -2.21 -23.69 4.34
N GLY A 723 -1.43 -24.28 5.24
CA GLY A 723 -0.15 -24.93 4.96
C GLY A 723 0.70 -25.11 6.22
N THR A 724 1.92 -25.62 6.07
CA THR A 724 2.92 -25.68 7.16
C THR A 724 3.45 -24.28 7.49
N ASP A 725 4.11 -24.11 8.64
CA ASP A 725 4.68 -22.82 9.06
C ASP A 725 5.56 -22.16 8.00
N ASN A 726 6.37 -22.95 7.28
CA ASN A 726 7.23 -22.43 6.22
C ASN A 726 6.45 -21.94 4.99
N GLN A 727 5.23 -22.45 4.76
CA GLN A 727 4.39 -22.07 3.63
C GLN A 727 3.60 -20.78 3.89
N ARG A 728 3.68 -20.20 5.10
CA ARG A 728 2.97 -18.97 5.50
C ARG A 728 3.80 -17.70 5.29
N TYR A 729 5.11 -17.84 5.03
CA TYR A 729 5.96 -16.71 4.67
C TYR A 729 5.63 -16.14 3.29
N ARG A 730 5.55 -14.82 3.17
CA ARG A 730 5.28 -14.11 1.92
C ARG A 730 6.32 -13.03 1.70
N ALA A 731 6.95 -13.04 0.53
CA ALA A 731 7.69 -11.88 0.10
C ALA A 731 6.71 -10.76 -0.30
N PRO A 732 7.10 -9.49 -0.15
CA PRO A 732 6.40 -8.39 -0.82
C PRO A 732 6.26 -8.67 -2.31
N SER A 733 5.17 -8.23 -2.93
CA SER A 733 5.04 -8.35 -4.39
C SER A 733 5.92 -7.32 -5.13
N ASN A 734 6.12 -6.16 -4.52
CA ASN A 734 6.92 -5.06 -5.05
C ASN A 734 7.53 -4.24 -3.90
N ALA A 735 8.70 -3.63 -4.12
CA ALA A 735 9.25 -2.62 -3.23
C ALA A 735 8.29 -1.44 -2.99
N THR A 736 7.45 -1.06 -3.96
CA THR A 736 6.46 0.02 -3.78
C THR A 736 5.23 -0.37 -2.95
N GLN A 737 5.14 -1.64 -2.51
CA GLN A 737 4.05 -2.08 -1.65
C GLN A 737 4.18 -1.41 -0.28
N SER A 738 3.09 -0.80 0.20
CA SER A 738 3.01 -0.23 1.55
C SER A 738 3.20 -1.30 2.63
N VAL A 739 3.93 -0.95 3.69
CA VAL A 739 3.97 -1.75 4.93
C VAL A 739 2.63 -1.59 5.64
N SER A 740 2.05 -2.67 6.14
CA SER A 740 0.79 -2.58 6.90
C SER A 740 1.06 -2.12 8.33
N GLN A 741 0.14 -1.32 8.90
CA GLN A 741 0.21 -0.90 10.30
C GLN A 741 0.39 -2.11 11.22
N GLY A 742 1.33 -2.01 12.17
CA GLY A 742 1.57 -3.05 13.17
C GLY A 742 2.15 -4.35 12.60
N GLN A 743 2.53 -4.40 11.31
CA GLN A 743 3.05 -5.61 10.68
C GLN A 743 4.53 -5.82 11.02
N GLY A 744 4.86 -7.04 11.46
CA GLY A 744 6.24 -7.45 11.62
C GLY A 744 6.81 -7.99 10.30
N VAL A 745 8.07 -7.67 10.06
CA VAL A 745 8.81 -8.05 8.86
C VAL A 745 10.07 -8.81 9.27
N PHE A 746 10.27 -9.96 8.64
CA PHE A 746 11.43 -10.82 8.80
C PHE A 746 12.43 -10.53 7.68
N VAL A 747 13.57 -9.92 8.03
CA VAL A 747 14.58 -9.45 7.06
C VAL A 747 15.92 -10.12 7.30
N PHE A 748 16.48 -10.78 6.29
CA PHE A 748 17.85 -11.29 6.36
C PHE A 748 18.82 -10.21 5.89
N VAL A 749 19.70 -9.82 6.80
CA VAL A 749 20.73 -8.80 6.58
C VAL A 749 22.04 -9.51 6.24
N PHE A 750 22.55 -9.28 5.02
CA PHE A 750 23.66 -10.04 4.45
C PHE A 750 25.03 -9.63 5.00
N GLY A 751 25.20 -8.39 5.45
CA GLY A 751 26.51 -7.88 5.80
C GLY A 751 27.45 -7.87 4.58
N ASN A 752 28.76 -7.90 4.84
CA ASN A 752 29.77 -8.10 3.79
C ASN A 752 30.08 -9.60 3.61
N ILE A 753 30.01 -10.09 2.37
CA ILE A 753 30.44 -11.44 1.97
C ILE A 753 31.65 -11.28 1.04
N ALA A 754 32.86 -11.38 1.61
CA ALA A 754 34.11 -11.20 0.87
C ALA A 754 34.27 -12.07 -0.39
N ALA A 755 33.60 -13.22 -0.43
CA ALA A 755 33.62 -14.15 -1.56
C ALA A 755 32.60 -13.84 -2.67
N ASP A 756 31.66 -12.93 -2.44
CA ASP A 756 30.58 -12.61 -3.37
C ASP A 756 30.32 -11.10 -3.39
N SER A 757 30.80 -10.44 -4.44
CA SER A 757 30.70 -8.99 -4.61
C SER A 757 29.28 -8.46 -4.71
N ARG A 758 28.27 -9.33 -4.90
CA ARG A 758 26.85 -8.93 -4.84
C ARG A 758 26.44 -8.48 -3.44
N TYR A 759 27.06 -9.05 -2.41
CA TYR A 759 26.76 -8.78 -1.01
C TYR A 759 27.92 -8.01 -0.39
N ASN A 760 27.98 -6.72 -0.67
CA ASN A 760 28.96 -5.80 -0.11
C ASN A 760 28.25 -4.71 0.72
N ASP A 761 27.53 -5.15 1.75
CA ASP A 761 26.70 -4.30 2.61
C ASP A 761 27.26 -4.31 4.05
N PRO A 762 28.38 -3.61 4.32
CA PRO A 762 29.07 -3.74 5.60
C PRO A 762 28.25 -3.14 6.75
N LEU A 763 27.89 -3.99 7.72
CA LEU A 763 27.29 -3.54 8.98
C LEU A 763 28.23 -2.60 9.75
N PRO A 764 27.68 -1.59 10.46
CA PRO A 764 26.26 -1.38 10.72
C PRO A 764 25.50 -0.67 9.59
N ASP A 765 24.28 -1.14 9.34
CA ASP A 765 23.32 -0.48 8.45
C ASP A 765 22.41 0.42 9.27
N THR A 766 21.66 1.31 8.62
CA THR A 766 20.68 2.17 9.28
C THR A 766 19.39 2.18 8.48
N LEU A 767 18.31 1.74 9.11
CA LEU A 767 16.97 2.03 8.63
C LEU A 767 16.69 3.50 8.92
N ASP A 768 16.23 4.23 7.91
CA ASP A 768 15.96 5.65 8.00
C ASP A 768 14.59 5.87 7.35
N VAL A 769 13.59 6.13 8.17
CA VAL A 769 12.21 6.20 7.74
C VAL A 769 11.63 7.57 8.10
N GLU A 770 11.05 8.22 7.12
CA GLU A 770 10.36 9.49 7.28
C GLU A 770 8.90 9.30 6.89
N GLY A 771 8.00 9.88 7.68
CA GLY A 771 6.58 9.78 7.43
C GLY A 771 5.76 10.28 8.61
N GLN A 772 4.46 10.03 8.52
CA GLN A 772 3.54 10.24 9.63
C GLN A 772 3.47 8.97 10.47
N GLU A 773 3.49 9.12 11.79
CA GLU A 773 3.26 8.01 12.70
C GLU A 773 1.88 7.41 12.47
N TRP A 774 1.72 6.11 12.72
CA TRP A 774 0.43 5.45 12.59
C TRP A 774 -0.55 5.90 13.66
N GLU A 775 -1.70 6.41 13.22
CA GLU A 775 -2.74 6.97 14.10
C GLU A 775 -3.88 5.98 14.47
N GLY A 776 -3.92 4.81 13.82
CA GLY A 776 -5.01 3.84 14.03
C GLY A 776 -6.38 4.44 13.66
N ASP A 777 -7.36 4.33 14.56
CA ASP A 777 -8.66 5.02 14.43
C ASP A 777 -8.69 6.41 15.10
N GLY A 778 -7.53 6.90 15.56
CA GLY A 778 -7.37 8.11 16.36
C GLY A 778 -7.34 7.85 17.87
N THR A 779 -7.73 6.66 18.33
CA THR A 779 -7.74 6.29 19.76
C THR A 779 -6.98 4.99 20.06
N GLU A 780 -7.13 3.98 19.21
CA GLU A 780 -6.52 2.67 19.37
C GLU A 780 -5.88 2.20 18.04
N VAL A 781 -4.87 1.34 18.17
CA VAL A 781 -4.29 0.60 17.06
C VAL A 781 -4.67 -0.88 17.16
N ASP A 782 -5.30 -1.41 16.13
CA ASP A 782 -5.62 -2.83 15.98
C ASP A 782 -4.54 -3.54 15.14
N PHE A 783 -3.95 -4.60 15.70
CA PHE A 783 -2.91 -5.38 15.04
C PHE A 783 -3.46 -6.37 14.00
N GLY A 784 -4.78 -6.55 13.92
CA GLY A 784 -5.43 -7.37 12.89
C GLY A 784 -5.05 -8.86 12.96
N ILE A 785 -4.75 -9.37 14.15
CA ILE A 785 -4.33 -10.76 14.34
C ILE A 785 -5.44 -11.74 13.94
N THR A 786 -5.06 -12.92 13.45
CA THR A 786 -5.99 -13.94 12.97
C THR A 786 -5.73 -15.31 13.58
N TYR A 787 -6.73 -16.19 13.48
CA TYR A 787 -6.67 -17.57 13.97
C TYR A 787 -7.34 -18.54 12.99
N THR A 788 -6.57 -19.51 12.49
CA THR A 788 -7.06 -20.68 11.75
C THR A 788 -7.12 -21.90 12.66
N ALA A 789 -8.22 -22.67 12.63
CA ALA A 789 -8.39 -23.86 13.47
C ALA A 789 -7.76 -25.12 12.82
N ALA A 790 -6.43 -25.23 12.87
CA ALA A 790 -5.69 -26.44 12.49
C ALA A 790 -4.57 -26.76 13.50
N ALA A 791 -3.84 -27.86 13.31
CA ALA A 791 -2.67 -28.14 14.13
C ALA A 791 -1.55 -27.11 13.82
N ASP A 792 -0.84 -26.66 14.87
CA ASP A 792 0.30 -25.73 14.80
C ASP A 792 -0.03 -24.33 14.21
N THR A 793 -1.20 -23.77 14.52
CA THR A 793 -1.67 -22.46 14.02
C THR A 793 -1.76 -21.38 15.10
N GLY A 794 -2.14 -20.16 14.70
CA GLY A 794 -2.36 -19.01 15.59
C GLY A 794 -1.17 -18.05 15.74
N TRP A 795 -0.01 -18.36 15.16
CA TRP A 795 1.14 -17.45 15.16
C TRP A 795 0.89 -16.23 14.27
N ASN A 796 1.12 -15.04 14.82
CA ASN A 796 1.02 -13.78 14.09
C ASN A 796 2.33 -13.00 14.27
N LEU A 797 2.92 -12.55 13.16
CA LEU A 797 4.11 -11.72 13.17
C LEU A 797 3.69 -10.25 13.09
N ILE A 798 3.85 -9.54 14.19
CA ILE A 798 3.45 -8.14 14.33
C ILE A 798 4.64 -7.30 14.78
N GLY A 799 4.48 -6.00 14.94
CA GLY A 799 5.53 -5.14 15.45
C GLY A 799 5.04 -3.79 15.90
N ASN A 800 5.88 -3.08 16.64
CA ASN A 800 5.54 -1.77 17.19
C ASN A 800 5.26 -0.76 16.05
N PRO A 801 4.04 -0.20 15.97
CA PRO A 801 3.65 0.80 14.98
C PRO A 801 3.93 2.24 15.45
N PHE A 802 4.51 2.45 16.62
CA PHE A 802 4.77 3.78 17.19
C PHE A 802 6.27 4.08 17.28
N ALA A 803 6.56 5.37 17.35
CA ALA A 803 7.83 5.95 17.73
C ALA A 803 8.10 5.92 19.24
N ALA A 804 7.12 5.52 20.04
CA ALA A 804 7.26 5.23 21.46
C ALA A 804 7.46 3.72 21.70
N THR A 805 8.19 3.38 22.75
CA THR A 805 8.26 2.00 23.25
C THR A 805 6.92 1.61 23.86
N ILE A 806 6.38 0.45 23.47
CA ILE A 806 5.14 -0.07 24.06
C ILE A 806 5.48 -0.96 25.26
N ASP A 807 4.76 -0.78 26.36
CA ASP A 807 4.78 -1.70 27.50
C ASP A 807 3.71 -2.78 27.35
N TRP A 808 4.14 -4.05 27.19
CA TRP A 808 3.22 -5.19 27.11
C TRP A 808 2.43 -5.42 28.42
N ASP A 809 2.95 -4.95 29.56
CA ASP A 809 2.38 -5.22 30.88
C ASP A 809 1.31 -4.18 31.27
N ASP A 810 1.11 -3.15 30.46
CA ASP A 810 0.04 -2.15 30.61
C ASP A 810 -1.34 -2.73 30.25
N ASN A 811 -1.83 -3.65 31.08
CA ASN A 811 -3.10 -4.33 30.86
C ASN A 811 -4.31 -3.38 30.82
N THR A 812 -4.17 -2.13 31.30
CA THR A 812 -5.24 -1.13 31.22
C THR A 812 -5.42 -0.57 29.81
N ASN A 813 -4.33 -0.47 29.05
CA ASN A 813 -4.34 0.11 27.70
C ASN A 813 -4.29 -0.94 26.58
N TRP A 814 -4.19 -2.22 26.93
CA TRP A 814 -4.29 -3.33 25.99
C TRP A 814 -5.66 -4.02 26.02
N THR A 815 -6.26 -4.23 24.85
CA THR A 815 -7.34 -5.20 24.65
C THR A 815 -6.76 -6.50 24.12
N LYS A 816 -6.70 -7.56 24.94
CA LYS A 816 -6.18 -8.90 24.59
C LYS A 816 -7.29 -9.95 24.70
N THR A 817 -7.87 -10.37 23.58
CA THR A 817 -8.93 -11.40 23.52
C THR A 817 -8.48 -12.59 22.69
N ASN A 818 -8.57 -13.81 23.24
CA ASN A 818 -8.14 -15.05 22.59
C ASN A 818 -6.67 -15.03 22.11
N VAL A 819 -5.79 -14.40 22.91
CA VAL A 819 -4.35 -14.32 22.68
C VAL A 819 -3.61 -14.93 23.88
N GLU A 820 -2.54 -15.67 23.64
CA GLU A 820 -1.60 -16.08 24.68
C GLU A 820 -0.87 -14.85 25.23
N ASN A 821 -0.57 -14.83 26.54
CA ASN A 821 0.08 -13.65 27.15
C ASN A 821 1.58 -13.56 26.85
N THR A 822 2.17 -14.57 26.20
CA THR A 822 3.60 -14.63 25.92
C THR A 822 3.93 -14.00 24.58
N ILE A 823 4.88 -13.07 24.57
CA ILE A 823 5.47 -12.50 23.37
C ILE A 823 6.88 -13.04 23.13
N TYR A 824 7.31 -13.02 21.86
CA TYR A 824 8.63 -13.49 21.45
C TYR A 824 9.32 -12.44 20.58
N VAL A 825 10.45 -11.95 21.04
CA VAL A 825 11.28 -10.95 20.37
C VAL A 825 12.58 -11.62 19.92
N TRP A 826 13.01 -11.37 18.68
CA TRP A 826 14.25 -11.96 18.17
C TRP A 826 15.47 -11.12 18.56
N ASP A 827 16.41 -11.71 19.27
CA ASP A 827 17.74 -11.16 19.49
C ASP A 827 18.72 -11.77 18.46
N PRO A 828 19.20 -11.00 17.47
CA PRO A 828 20.13 -11.49 16.46
C PRO A 828 21.56 -11.72 16.99
N SER A 829 21.90 -11.17 18.16
CA SER A 829 23.25 -11.22 18.72
C SER A 829 23.50 -12.44 19.62
N ALA A 830 22.42 -13.05 20.10
CA ALA A 830 22.47 -14.23 20.96
C ALA A 830 23.20 -15.42 20.29
N ASN A 831 23.71 -16.33 21.13
CA ASN A 831 24.38 -17.57 20.72
C ASN A 831 25.53 -17.37 19.72
N GLY A 832 26.31 -16.29 19.89
CA GLY A 832 27.43 -15.97 19.01
C GLY A 832 27.00 -15.48 17.62
N GLY A 833 25.84 -14.83 17.53
CA GLY A 833 25.28 -14.34 16.28
C GLY A 833 24.38 -15.32 15.53
N ASN A 834 24.06 -16.48 16.14
CA ASN A 834 23.08 -17.42 15.60
C ASN A 834 21.63 -17.02 15.95
N GLY A 835 21.49 -16.07 16.87
CA GLY A 835 20.23 -15.52 17.35
C GLY A 835 19.45 -16.42 18.31
N GLU A 836 18.49 -15.82 19.01
CA GLU A 836 17.59 -16.48 19.95
C GLU A 836 16.30 -15.69 20.12
N TYR A 837 15.19 -16.38 20.40
CA TYR A 837 13.96 -15.71 20.82
C TYR A 837 13.99 -15.40 22.32
N LEU A 838 13.95 -14.12 22.64
CA LEU A 838 13.64 -13.62 23.97
C LEU A 838 12.14 -13.73 24.21
N THR A 839 11.74 -14.13 25.41
CA THR A 839 10.33 -14.33 25.77
C THR A 839 9.91 -13.41 26.91
N TRP A 840 8.62 -13.08 26.96
CA TRP A 840 8.01 -12.43 28.12
C TRP A 840 6.53 -12.79 28.24
N ASN A 841 6.10 -13.20 29.42
CA ASN A 841 4.70 -13.61 29.67
C ASN A 841 3.95 -12.70 30.65
N GLY A 842 4.45 -11.49 30.89
CA GLY A 842 3.90 -10.54 31.87
C GLY A 842 4.38 -10.72 33.31
N THR A 843 5.29 -11.66 33.56
CA THR A 843 5.85 -11.86 34.92
C THR A 843 7.29 -12.36 34.87
N THR A 844 7.59 -13.27 33.94
CA THR A 844 8.90 -13.91 33.78
C THR A 844 9.25 -14.04 32.31
N GLY A 845 10.54 -14.02 32.00
CA GLY A 845 11.03 -14.21 30.64
C GLY A 845 12.42 -13.61 30.44
N THR A 846 13.03 -13.91 29.30
CA THR A 846 14.39 -13.46 28.95
C THR A 846 14.43 -12.08 28.32
N LEU A 847 13.30 -11.53 27.86
CA LEU A 847 13.22 -10.16 27.30
C LEU A 847 13.36 -9.08 28.39
N GLY A 848 12.90 -9.37 29.62
CA GLY A 848 12.97 -8.45 30.76
C GLY A 848 12.02 -7.26 30.65
N GLY A 849 10.79 -7.40 31.16
CA GLY A 849 9.86 -6.29 31.36
C GLY A 849 8.93 -5.95 30.20
N GLY A 850 8.81 -6.80 29.18
CA GLY A 850 7.76 -6.66 28.16
C GLY A 850 7.85 -5.43 27.25
N LEU A 851 8.98 -4.73 27.24
CA LEU A 851 9.16 -3.51 26.45
C LEU A 851 9.43 -3.82 24.98
N ILE A 852 8.65 -3.18 24.11
CA ILE A 852 8.72 -3.35 22.65
C ILE A 852 9.10 -2.01 22.04
N SER A 853 10.38 -1.81 21.77
CA SER A 853 10.90 -0.55 21.25
C SER A 853 10.42 -0.20 19.83
N PRO A 854 10.53 1.06 19.38
CA PRO A 854 10.29 1.43 17.98
C PRO A 854 11.11 0.57 17.03
N PHE A 855 10.58 0.26 15.85
CA PHE A 855 11.12 -0.69 14.88
C PHE A 855 11.18 -2.15 15.31
N GLN A 856 10.71 -2.53 16.51
CA GLN A 856 10.78 -3.91 16.97
C GLN A 856 9.57 -4.73 16.48
N GLY A 857 9.83 -5.76 15.69
CA GLY A 857 8.84 -6.81 15.44
C GLY A 857 8.92 -7.94 16.45
N PHE A 858 7.80 -8.62 16.69
CA PHE A 858 7.64 -9.68 17.68
C PHE A 858 6.52 -10.64 17.29
N TRP A 859 6.56 -11.85 17.84
CA TRP A 859 5.50 -12.84 17.66
C TRP A 859 4.52 -12.82 18.80
N VAL A 860 3.25 -13.00 18.45
CA VAL A 860 2.15 -13.33 19.35
C VAL A 860 1.41 -14.55 18.85
N LYS A 861 0.65 -15.20 19.75
CA LYS A 861 -0.11 -16.40 19.39
C LYS A 861 -1.58 -16.26 19.79
N ALA A 862 -2.46 -16.29 18.80
CA ALA A 862 -3.90 -16.44 19.00
C ALA A 862 -4.23 -17.89 19.37
N ASN A 863 -5.13 -18.10 20.33
CA ASN A 863 -5.48 -19.42 20.86
C ASN A 863 -6.94 -19.84 20.63
N ALA A 864 -7.77 -18.96 20.06
CA ALA A 864 -9.15 -19.26 19.68
C ALA A 864 -9.66 -18.32 18.57
N VAL A 865 -10.83 -18.64 18.02
CA VAL A 865 -11.51 -17.85 16.97
C VAL A 865 -11.85 -16.44 17.43
N ALA A 866 -11.92 -15.49 16.48
CA ALA A 866 -12.13 -14.06 16.75
C ALA A 866 -11.13 -13.46 17.77
N PRO A 867 -9.81 -13.58 17.52
CA PRO A 867 -8.84 -12.93 18.38
C PRO A 867 -8.85 -11.40 18.18
N VAL A 868 -8.54 -10.68 19.25
CA VAL A 868 -8.42 -9.22 19.24
C VAL A 868 -7.16 -8.84 19.98
N LEU A 869 -6.33 -8.00 19.36
CA LEU A 869 -5.18 -7.40 19.99
C LEU A 869 -5.14 -5.92 19.58
N LYS A 870 -5.44 -5.05 20.54
CA LYS A 870 -5.42 -3.59 20.36
C LYS A 870 -4.68 -2.91 21.48
N VAL A 871 -4.09 -1.75 21.19
CA VAL A 871 -3.41 -0.90 22.17
C VAL A 871 -3.91 0.54 22.05
N ASN A 872 -4.18 1.19 23.18
CA ASN A 872 -4.56 2.60 23.26
C ASN A 872 -3.36 3.50 22.96
N LYS A 873 -3.60 4.64 22.29
CA LYS A 873 -2.58 5.62 21.93
C LYS A 873 -2.28 6.64 23.04
N GLU A 874 -3.26 6.97 23.88
CA GLU A 874 -3.18 8.10 24.82
C GLU A 874 -2.23 7.90 26.01
N VAL A 875 -1.63 6.72 26.19
CA VAL A 875 -0.88 6.37 27.41
C VAL A 875 0.42 5.64 27.12
#